data_AF-A0A401UZ35-F1
#
_entry.id   AF-A0A401UZ35-F1
#
_cell.length_a   1.000
_cell.length_b   1.000
_cell.length_c   1.000
_cell.angle_alpha   90.00
_cell.angle_beta   90.00
_cell.angle_gamma   90.00
#
_symmetry.space_group_name_H-M   'P 1'
#
loop_
_entity.id
_entity.type
_entity.pdbx_description
1 polymer ?
#
loop_
_entity_poly.entity_id
_entity_poly.type
_entity_poly.pdbx_seq_one_letter_code
_entity_poly.pdbx_strand_id
1 'polypeptide(L)'
;MSRNTHPRGPRRARVAAVAVAAALAVCGVVAPQAAFAAPDPGSQVKVNQVAYVPGVAKVATLVSTSSSPVAWTLRNAAGTTVASGQSTVRGADALSGDSTHLIDFSTFDTPGSGYVLSAGGASSLPFGISADPVKKLRYDALAFFYHQRSGIAIESQYVGSTYARAAGHLGVAPNQGDTSVPCRQSCGYSLDVRGGWYDAGDQGKYVVNGGIATWQLQNAYERTLHVAGADATALADGTMAIPERANGAPDVLDEARWEVEFLLRMQVPAGRADAGMVHHKIHDENWTALPTIPARDSQRRLLSPVSTAATLNMAAVAAQASRLWKTIDPTFSAKALAAAQTAYAAAKANPNRLASSTDGTGGGAYSDSSVTDEFYWAAAELYATTGSDTYRADVAGSSLYKGGSFAQRGYDWGWTGGLGDTTLALVPTGLPAADVAATRAAIVSFADAALARANAQAYPAPNNAGSVYYWGSNGQVANNANALALAYDFTGQAKYRTGVYAALDYFQGRNPLNQSYIAGYGERAVQNVHHRFWAHQADASLPIAPPGSFSGGPNSELQDPIAAAQLGGCAAQKCFVDHIEAYSVNEVAINWNSALAWLASWAAEHAGSTPAVDTTPPTVPGTPTASAVTDTSVTLTWTASSDPESGIAGYDVIRVAGDALQVVASTTTTSATVTGLTPSTSNTFVVRARNNARLSSDSSPVTVRTTGSTTDLPPSTPGLPVASTITQTGATLTWSASTDDTGVTGYDVLRAQDGTVVATSSTPSVTLTGLTPGTDHVLTVRAKDTAGQLSALSPSVTFRTLPEVTTPPPGACRVSYTANSWGTGFTASITVTNTSSSAWTSWRLGFTFPGDQKVTQGWSATYSQTGAAVTVTNAPWNGTVPAGGSTSIGFNGSYSGTNTAPTAFTVNGTPCA
;
A
#
# COMPACT_ATOMS: atom_id res chain seq x y z
N MET A 1 -45.34 29.52 -63.27
CA MET A 1 -43.86 29.36 -63.32
C MET A 1 -43.33 29.58 -61.91
N SER A 2 -43.04 28.50 -61.18
CA SER A 2 -42.54 28.56 -59.81
C SER A 2 -41.78 27.27 -59.49
N ARG A 3 -40.67 27.43 -58.75
CA ARG A 3 -39.92 26.48 -57.90
C ARG A 3 -39.30 25.22 -58.56
N ASN A 4 -37.99 25.04 -58.35
CA ASN A 4 -37.53 24.03 -57.39
C ASN A 4 -36.03 24.13 -57.06
N THR A 5 -35.77 24.03 -55.77
CA THR A 5 -34.50 23.80 -55.08
C THR A 5 -34.23 22.29 -54.97
N HIS A 6 -32.98 21.84 -55.10
CA HIS A 6 -32.50 20.60 -54.45
C HIS A 6 -30.98 20.62 -54.21
N PRO A 7 -30.50 19.95 -53.12
CA PRO A 7 -29.13 20.08 -52.60
C PRO A 7 -28.19 18.98 -53.13
N ARG A 8 -26.88 19.26 -53.17
CA ARG A 8 -25.83 18.26 -53.46
C ARG A 8 -25.43 17.55 -52.16
N GLY A 9 -25.68 16.24 -52.12
CA GLY A 9 -25.23 15.33 -51.05
C GLY A 9 -23.75 14.93 -51.14
N PRO A 10 -23.22 14.23 -50.12
CA PRO A 10 -21.80 13.91 -49.99
C PRO A 10 -21.41 12.70 -50.86
N ARG A 11 -20.23 12.78 -51.48
CA ARG A 11 -19.61 11.67 -52.23
C ARG A 11 -19.15 10.59 -51.24
N ARG A 12 -19.80 9.42 -51.26
CA ARG A 12 -19.30 8.19 -50.64
C ARG A 12 -18.12 7.66 -51.46
N ALA A 13 -16.95 7.56 -50.82
CA ALA A 13 -15.84 6.75 -51.32
C ALA A 13 -16.23 5.27 -51.20
N ARG A 14 -16.15 4.53 -52.31
CA ARG A 14 -16.33 3.07 -52.33
C ARG A 14 -15.00 2.44 -51.92
N VAL A 15 -14.98 1.81 -50.76
CA VAL A 15 -13.93 0.86 -50.37
C VAL A 15 -14.20 -0.44 -51.13
N ALA A 16 -13.24 -0.86 -51.95
CA ALA A 16 -13.30 -2.14 -52.65
C ALA A 16 -12.80 -3.24 -51.71
N ALA A 17 -13.72 -4.09 -51.25
CA ALA A 17 -13.37 -5.34 -50.59
C ALA A 17 -12.85 -6.33 -51.65
N VAL A 18 -11.60 -6.78 -51.50
CA VAL A 18 -11.02 -7.85 -52.31
C VAL A 18 -11.29 -9.17 -51.60
N ALA A 19 -12.24 -9.95 -52.11
CA ALA A 19 -12.44 -11.33 -51.70
C ALA A 19 -11.51 -12.24 -52.53
N VAL A 20 -10.58 -12.93 -51.87
CA VAL A 20 -9.84 -14.05 -52.46
C VAL A 20 -10.52 -15.34 -52.00
N ALA A 21 -11.25 -15.98 -52.90
CA ALA A 21 -11.78 -17.33 -52.71
C ALA A 21 -10.93 -18.31 -53.53
N ALA A 22 -10.26 -19.25 -52.87
CA ALA A 22 -9.70 -20.43 -53.50
C ALA A 22 -10.53 -21.65 -53.05
N ALA A 23 -11.16 -22.30 -54.02
CA ALA A 23 -12.04 -23.44 -53.82
C ALA A 23 -11.23 -24.74 -53.56
N LEU A 24 -11.54 -25.41 -52.45
CA LEU A 24 -11.28 -26.84 -52.24
C LEU A 24 -12.59 -27.46 -51.76
N ALA A 25 -13.39 -27.94 -52.72
CA ALA A 25 -14.60 -28.71 -52.43
C ALA A 25 -14.23 -30.19 -52.34
N VAL A 26 -14.12 -30.71 -51.12
CA VAL A 26 -14.26 -32.13 -50.83
C VAL A 26 -15.57 -32.30 -50.09
N CYS A 27 -16.57 -32.92 -50.73
CA CYS A 27 -17.83 -33.30 -50.11
C CYS A 27 -17.58 -34.41 -49.07
N GLY A 28 -17.22 -34.01 -47.85
CA GLY A 28 -17.42 -34.81 -46.64
C GLY A 28 -18.69 -34.34 -45.95
N VAL A 29 -19.54 -35.27 -45.52
CA VAL A 29 -20.70 -34.98 -44.67
C VAL A 29 -20.21 -34.26 -43.42
N VAL A 30 -20.47 -32.95 -43.33
CA VAL A 30 -20.08 -32.12 -42.19
C VAL A 30 -20.99 -32.49 -41.03
N ALA A 31 -20.47 -33.26 -40.07
CA ALA A 31 -21.05 -33.32 -38.75
C ALA A 31 -21.16 -31.88 -38.20
N PRO A 32 -22.23 -31.50 -37.50
CA PRO A 32 -22.37 -30.15 -36.96
C PRO A 32 -21.12 -29.84 -36.12
N GLN A 33 -20.33 -28.85 -36.55
CA GLN A 33 -19.20 -28.36 -35.78
C GLN A 33 -19.74 -27.94 -34.41
N ALA A 34 -19.21 -28.57 -33.35
CA ALA A 34 -19.47 -28.09 -32.00
C ALA A 34 -19.09 -26.61 -31.95
N ALA A 35 -20.00 -25.77 -31.43
CA ALA A 35 -19.70 -24.37 -31.22
C ALA A 35 -18.43 -24.26 -30.37
N PHE A 36 -17.36 -23.66 -30.91
CA PHE A 36 -16.16 -23.42 -30.14
C PHE A 36 -16.50 -22.48 -28.99
N ALA A 37 -16.07 -22.83 -27.78
CA ALA A 37 -16.25 -21.97 -26.62
C ALA A 37 -15.40 -20.71 -26.79
N ALA A 38 -15.95 -19.56 -26.42
CA ALA A 38 -15.18 -18.31 -26.37
C ALA A 38 -13.96 -18.48 -25.45
N PRO A 39 -12.83 -17.79 -25.71
CA PRO A 39 -11.64 -17.89 -24.88
C PRO A 39 -11.95 -17.61 -23.41
N ASP A 40 -11.41 -18.44 -22.51
CA ASP A 40 -11.57 -18.26 -21.07
C ASP A 40 -10.96 -16.92 -20.63
N PRO A 41 -11.77 -15.96 -20.15
CA PRO A 41 -11.26 -14.67 -19.70
C PRO A 41 -10.41 -14.79 -18.43
N GLY A 42 -10.42 -15.91 -17.71
CA GLY A 42 -9.70 -16.09 -16.45
C GLY A 42 -10.28 -15.28 -15.29
N SER A 43 -9.47 -14.99 -14.27
CA SER A 43 -9.86 -14.24 -13.06
C SER A 43 -10.57 -12.93 -13.39
N GLN A 44 -11.58 -12.53 -12.62
CA GLN A 44 -12.21 -11.20 -12.76
C GLN A 44 -11.30 -10.05 -12.29
N VAL A 45 -10.31 -10.33 -11.44
CA VAL A 45 -9.30 -9.35 -11.00
C VAL A 45 -8.09 -9.47 -11.94
N LYS A 46 -7.98 -8.54 -12.90
CA LYS A 46 -6.90 -8.47 -13.89
C LYS A 46 -5.74 -7.64 -13.34
N VAL A 47 -4.56 -8.23 -13.34
CA VAL A 47 -3.32 -7.65 -12.83
C VAL A 47 -2.21 -7.83 -13.87
N ASN A 48 -1.12 -7.10 -13.69
CA ASN A 48 0.17 -7.56 -14.22
C ASN A 48 0.52 -8.89 -13.54
N GLN A 49 0.62 -9.97 -14.30
CA GLN A 49 0.89 -11.34 -13.84
C GLN A 49 2.36 -11.58 -13.50
N VAL A 50 3.24 -10.62 -13.78
CA VAL A 50 4.68 -10.76 -13.56
C VAL A 50 5.04 -10.00 -12.28
N ALA A 51 5.11 -8.68 -12.38
CA ALA A 51 5.42 -7.82 -11.25
C ALA A 51 5.09 -6.37 -11.54
N TYR A 52 4.69 -5.66 -10.48
CA TYR A 52 4.66 -4.19 -10.49
C TYR A 52 6.01 -3.65 -10.03
N VAL A 53 6.50 -2.61 -10.71
CA VAL A 53 7.78 -1.98 -10.36
C VAL A 53 7.61 -1.06 -9.14
N PRO A 54 8.55 -1.09 -8.16
CA PRO A 54 8.53 -0.16 -7.04
C PRO A 54 8.53 1.31 -7.44
N GLY A 55 7.83 2.17 -6.70
CA GLY A 55 7.71 3.60 -7.00
C GLY A 55 6.98 3.93 -8.31
N VAL A 56 6.25 2.98 -8.89
CA VAL A 56 5.34 3.17 -10.03
C VAL A 56 3.90 2.95 -9.56
N ALA A 57 2.95 3.56 -10.27
CA ALA A 57 1.52 3.30 -10.07
C ALA A 57 1.21 1.81 -10.28
N LYS A 58 0.37 1.26 -9.40
CA LYS A 58 -0.04 -0.16 -9.39
C LYS A 58 -1.55 -0.20 -9.39
N VAL A 59 -2.11 -0.48 -10.56
CA VAL A 59 -3.56 -0.46 -10.76
C VAL A 59 -3.98 -1.79 -11.38
N ALA A 60 -4.95 -2.45 -10.74
CA ALA A 60 -5.62 -3.61 -11.26
C ALA A 60 -7.00 -3.22 -11.82
N THR A 61 -7.53 -4.04 -12.71
CA THR A 61 -8.89 -3.89 -13.24
C THR A 61 -9.76 -5.03 -12.74
N LEU A 62 -10.84 -4.71 -12.04
CA LEU A 62 -11.83 -5.68 -11.58
C LEU A 62 -13.03 -5.65 -12.54
N VAL A 63 -13.36 -6.78 -13.14
CA VAL A 63 -14.61 -6.95 -13.89
C VAL A 63 -15.76 -7.09 -12.89
N SER A 64 -16.64 -6.10 -12.82
CA SER A 64 -17.79 -6.09 -11.92
C SER A 64 -18.87 -5.15 -12.44
N THR A 65 -20.13 -5.59 -12.35
CA THR A 65 -21.32 -4.79 -12.69
C THR A 65 -21.83 -3.97 -11.52
N SER A 66 -21.15 -3.99 -10.37
CA SER A 66 -21.55 -3.21 -9.19
C SER A 66 -21.52 -1.71 -9.52
N SER A 67 -22.56 -0.98 -9.11
CA SER A 67 -22.56 0.48 -9.20
C SER A 67 -21.95 1.15 -7.97
N SER A 68 -21.44 0.38 -7.01
CA SER A 68 -20.85 0.85 -5.75
C SER A 68 -19.45 0.28 -5.54
N PRO A 69 -18.52 1.02 -4.91
CA PRO A 69 -17.18 0.53 -4.58
C PRO A 69 -17.20 -0.87 -3.95
N VAL A 70 -16.28 -1.71 -4.40
CA VAL A 70 -16.07 -3.08 -3.91
C VAL A 70 -14.82 -3.09 -3.04
N ALA A 71 -14.94 -3.67 -1.85
CA ALA A 71 -13.81 -3.86 -0.95
C ALA A 71 -12.77 -4.82 -1.57
N TRP A 72 -11.50 -4.49 -1.42
CA TRP A 72 -10.40 -5.33 -1.88
C TRP A 72 -9.36 -5.57 -0.77
N THR A 73 -8.64 -6.68 -0.88
CA THR A 73 -7.51 -7.04 -0.02
C THR A 73 -6.34 -7.50 -0.87
N LEU A 74 -5.13 -7.10 -0.52
CA LEU A 74 -3.87 -7.60 -1.06
C LEU A 74 -3.26 -8.52 -0.02
N ARG A 75 -2.96 -9.77 -0.39
CA ARG A 75 -2.31 -10.76 0.47
C ARG A 75 -0.92 -11.08 -0.05
N ASN A 76 0.03 -11.32 0.84
CA ASN A 76 1.34 -11.89 0.49
C ASN A 76 1.25 -13.41 0.26
N ALA A 77 2.36 -14.03 -0.15
CA ALA A 77 2.44 -15.47 -0.38
C ALA A 77 2.08 -16.34 0.85
N ALA A 78 2.24 -15.83 2.07
CA ALA A 78 1.82 -16.49 3.31
C ALA A 78 0.32 -16.35 3.60
N GLY A 79 -0.46 -15.75 2.70
CA GLY A 79 -1.90 -15.52 2.85
C GLY A 79 -2.26 -14.36 3.79
N THR A 80 -1.27 -13.62 4.30
CA THR A 80 -1.54 -12.50 5.21
C THR A 80 -1.92 -11.25 4.43
N THR A 81 -3.02 -10.59 4.82
CA THR A 81 -3.39 -9.28 4.28
C THR A 81 -2.32 -8.25 4.61
N VAL A 82 -1.78 -7.60 3.58
CA VAL A 82 -0.74 -6.56 3.66
C VAL A 82 -1.27 -5.19 3.26
N ALA A 83 -2.35 -5.12 2.50
CA ALA A 83 -3.09 -3.89 2.21
C ALA A 83 -4.57 -4.19 1.96
N SER A 84 -5.43 -3.18 2.09
CA SER A 84 -6.86 -3.28 1.79
C SER A 84 -7.43 -1.91 1.44
N GLY A 85 -8.54 -1.87 0.71
CA GLY A 85 -9.19 -0.61 0.37
C GLY A 85 -10.51 -0.80 -0.36
N GLN A 86 -10.94 0.24 -1.08
CA GLN A 86 -12.13 0.25 -1.92
C GLN A 86 -11.74 0.48 -3.38
N SER A 87 -12.43 -0.20 -4.29
CA SER A 87 -12.25 0.02 -5.73
C SER A 87 -12.95 1.31 -6.18
N THR A 88 -12.52 1.92 -7.27
CA THR A 88 -13.24 3.01 -7.94
C THR A 88 -14.08 2.47 -9.09
N VAL A 89 -15.40 2.76 -9.10
CA VAL A 89 -16.30 2.36 -10.19
C VAL A 89 -15.88 3.07 -11.48
N ARG A 90 -15.65 2.32 -12.55
CA ARG A 90 -15.32 2.88 -13.88
C ARG A 90 -16.51 2.74 -14.84
N GLY A 91 -17.28 1.66 -14.73
CA GLY A 91 -18.44 1.38 -15.57
C GLY A 91 -18.07 0.63 -16.84
N ALA A 92 -18.91 0.76 -17.86
CA ALA A 92 -18.76 0.06 -19.13
C ALA A 92 -17.50 0.52 -19.90
N ASP A 93 -16.70 -0.44 -20.34
CA ASP A 93 -15.56 -0.24 -21.22
C ASP A 93 -15.90 -0.75 -22.63
N ALA A 94 -15.87 0.16 -23.61
CA ALA A 94 -16.37 -0.13 -24.95
C ALA A 94 -15.52 -1.14 -25.73
N LEU A 95 -14.20 -1.17 -25.51
CA LEU A 95 -13.27 -2.01 -26.28
C LEU A 95 -13.22 -3.45 -25.80
N SER A 96 -13.49 -3.67 -24.51
CA SER A 96 -13.59 -5.01 -23.90
C SER A 96 -15.02 -5.53 -23.78
N GLY A 97 -16.01 -4.64 -23.77
CA GLY A 97 -17.39 -4.96 -23.43
C GLY A 97 -17.62 -5.26 -21.95
N ASP A 98 -16.62 -5.08 -21.09
CA ASP A 98 -16.74 -5.32 -19.64
C ASP A 98 -17.37 -4.13 -18.92
N SER A 99 -18.05 -4.39 -17.80
CA SER A 99 -18.25 -3.37 -16.76
C SER A 99 -17.15 -3.52 -15.71
N THR A 100 -16.50 -2.42 -15.34
CA THR A 100 -15.23 -2.48 -14.61
C THR A 100 -15.13 -1.52 -13.44
N HIS A 101 -14.22 -1.87 -12.54
CA HIS A 101 -13.72 -1.05 -11.45
C HIS A 101 -12.19 -1.01 -11.54
N LEU A 102 -11.59 0.05 -11.00
CA LEU A 102 -10.15 0.17 -10.83
C LEU A 102 -9.78 -0.05 -9.37
N ILE A 103 -8.76 -0.85 -9.13
CA ILE A 103 -8.18 -1.05 -7.80
C ILE A 103 -6.77 -0.45 -7.84
N ASP A 104 -6.62 0.71 -7.20
CA ASP A 104 -5.33 1.37 -7.04
C ASP A 104 -4.73 0.96 -5.68
N PHE A 105 -3.58 0.31 -5.73
CA PHE A 105 -2.78 -0.08 -4.56
C PHE A 105 -1.35 0.45 -4.67
N SER A 106 -1.18 1.57 -5.39
CA SER A 106 0.13 2.19 -5.66
C SER A 106 0.92 2.53 -4.40
N THR A 107 0.23 2.80 -3.28
CA THR A 107 0.83 3.10 -1.97
C THR A 107 1.51 1.90 -1.33
N PHE A 108 1.21 0.68 -1.76
CA PHE A 108 1.91 -0.52 -1.31
C PHE A 108 3.11 -0.79 -2.22
N ASP A 109 4.32 -0.72 -1.66
CA ASP A 109 5.57 -0.76 -2.42
C ASP A 109 6.59 -1.76 -1.86
N THR A 110 6.18 -2.57 -0.87
CA THR A 110 7.05 -3.57 -0.26
C THR A 110 7.43 -4.62 -1.30
N PRO A 111 8.73 -4.81 -1.60
CA PRO A 111 9.16 -5.83 -2.54
C PRO A 111 8.79 -7.24 -2.06
N GLY A 112 8.45 -8.11 -3.00
CA GLY A 112 8.05 -9.48 -2.70
C GLY A 112 7.46 -10.20 -3.92
N SER A 113 7.13 -11.47 -3.76
CA SER A 113 6.53 -12.31 -4.78
C SER A 113 5.30 -13.04 -4.24
N GLY A 114 4.46 -13.55 -5.15
CA GLY A 114 3.26 -14.30 -4.78
C GLY A 114 2.16 -13.46 -4.14
N TYR A 115 2.10 -12.16 -4.43
CA TYR A 115 1.00 -11.32 -3.99
C TYR A 115 -0.28 -11.68 -4.72
N VAL A 116 -1.40 -11.70 -4.00
CA VAL A 116 -2.73 -11.98 -4.56
C VAL A 116 -3.70 -10.89 -4.15
N LEU A 117 -4.31 -10.24 -5.15
CA LEU A 117 -5.34 -9.22 -4.94
C LEU A 117 -6.72 -9.87 -5.03
N SER A 118 -7.56 -9.68 -4.01
CA SER A 118 -8.92 -10.25 -3.96
C SER A 118 -9.97 -9.17 -3.83
N ALA A 119 -11.02 -9.22 -4.66
CA ALA A 119 -12.14 -8.30 -4.65
C ALA A 119 -13.38 -8.96 -5.29
N GLY A 120 -14.58 -8.63 -4.81
CA GLY A 120 -15.83 -9.11 -5.43
C GLY A 120 -16.01 -10.63 -5.44
N GLY A 121 -15.37 -11.36 -4.52
CA GLY A 121 -15.39 -12.82 -4.48
C GLY A 121 -14.40 -13.52 -5.41
N ALA A 122 -13.61 -12.76 -6.18
CA ALA A 122 -12.56 -13.27 -7.05
C ALA A 122 -11.16 -12.90 -6.53
N SER A 123 -10.15 -13.64 -6.98
CA SER A 123 -8.74 -13.40 -6.67
C SER A 123 -7.92 -13.37 -7.97
N SER A 124 -6.95 -12.46 -8.04
CA SER A 124 -6.00 -12.37 -9.14
C SER A 124 -5.11 -13.61 -9.21
N LEU A 125 -4.44 -13.80 -10.35
CA LEU A 125 -3.23 -14.59 -10.40
C LEU A 125 -2.14 -13.96 -9.51
N PRO A 126 -1.18 -14.74 -8.99
CA PRO A 126 -0.10 -14.20 -8.18
C PRO A 126 0.77 -13.22 -8.99
N PHE A 127 1.42 -12.27 -8.32
CA PHE A 127 2.35 -11.35 -8.96
C PHE A 127 3.42 -10.87 -7.97
N GLY A 128 4.48 -10.23 -8.49
CA GLY A 128 5.53 -9.62 -7.69
C GLY A 128 5.41 -8.11 -7.51
N ILE A 129 6.19 -7.57 -6.56
CA ILE A 129 6.60 -6.18 -6.55
C ILE A 129 8.13 -6.18 -6.63
N SER A 130 8.66 -5.90 -7.84
CA SER A 130 10.08 -5.99 -8.14
C SER A 130 10.40 -5.30 -9.48
N ALA A 131 11.60 -4.74 -9.60
CA ALA A 131 12.15 -4.22 -10.85
C ALA A 131 12.88 -5.30 -11.68
N ASP A 132 13.17 -6.47 -11.10
CA ASP A 132 14.02 -7.48 -11.73
C ASP A 132 13.40 -8.11 -12.99
N PRO A 133 12.09 -8.42 -13.03
CA PRO A 133 11.49 -9.03 -14.21
C PRO A 133 11.56 -8.15 -15.46
N VAL A 134 11.35 -6.83 -15.35
CA VAL A 134 11.46 -5.92 -16.49
C VAL A 134 12.91 -5.76 -16.94
N LYS A 135 13.88 -5.80 -16.02
CA LYS A 135 15.32 -5.84 -16.34
C LYS A 135 15.71 -7.11 -17.08
N LYS A 136 15.14 -8.25 -16.71
CA LYS A 136 15.33 -9.51 -17.44
C LYS A 136 14.66 -9.46 -18.81
N LEU A 137 13.46 -8.86 -18.90
CA LEU A 137 12.68 -8.79 -20.14
C LEU A 137 13.44 -8.07 -21.25
N ARG A 138 14.26 -7.07 -20.94
CA ARG A 138 15.20 -6.46 -21.89
C ARG A 138 15.97 -7.53 -22.67
N TYR A 139 16.65 -8.43 -21.97
CA TYR A 139 17.54 -9.42 -22.59
C TYR A 139 16.76 -10.55 -23.26
N ASP A 140 15.66 -11.00 -22.65
CA ASP A 140 14.80 -12.03 -23.25
C ASP A 140 14.16 -11.53 -24.56
N ALA A 141 13.69 -10.28 -24.60
CA ALA A 141 13.14 -9.68 -25.81
C ALA A 141 14.21 -9.46 -26.90
N LEU A 142 15.46 -9.16 -26.52
CA LEU A 142 16.60 -9.09 -27.44
C LEU A 142 17.07 -10.48 -27.91
N ALA A 143 16.98 -11.51 -27.08
CA ALA A 143 17.38 -12.87 -27.44
C ALA A 143 16.51 -13.47 -28.57
N PHE A 144 15.27 -12.98 -28.72
CA PHE A 144 14.38 -13.33 -29.85
C PHE A 144 15.10 -13.23 -31.20
N PHE A 145 15.89 -12.17 -31.41
CA PHE A 145 16.59 -11.94 -32.68
C PHE A 145 17.65 -13.00 -32.96
N TYR A 146 18.41 -13.43 -31.94
CA TYR A 146 19.35 -14.54 -32.07
C TYR A 146 18.62 -15.82 -32.48
N HIS A 147 17.48 -16.14 -31.85
CA HIS A 147 16.67 -17.29 -32.24
C HIS A 147 16.16 -17.21 -33.70
N GLN A 148 15.87 -16.00 -34.18
CA GLN A 148 15.41 -15.75 -35.54
C GLN A 148 16.54 -15.72 -36.58
N ARG A 149 17.82 -15.76 -36.20
CA ARG A 149 18.92 -15.70 -37.18
C ARG A 149 18.84 -16.84 -38.22
N SER A 150 18.81 -16.46 -39.49
CA SER A 150 18.98 -17.34 -40.65
C SER A 150 20.46 -17.51 -40.99
N GLY A 151 20.84 -18.61 -41.64
CA GLY A 151 22.21 -18.82 -42.11
C GLY A 151 23.25 -19.14 -41.02
N ILE A 152 22.81 -19.39 -39.78
CA ILE A 152 23.68 -19.78 -38.66
C ILE A 152 22.98 -20.84 -37.80
N ALA A 153 23.76 -21.72 -37.18
CA ALA A 153 23.24 -22.62 -36.16
C ALA A 153 22.87 -21.80 -34.92
N ILE A 154 21.75 -22.15 -34.30
CA ILE A 154 21.37 -21.60 -33.01
C ILE A 154 21.91 -22.56 -31.96
N GLU A 155 22.92 -22.11 -31.23
CA GLU A 155 23.74 -23.01 -30.42
C GLU A 155 23.22 -23.12 -28.98
N SER A 156 23.25 -24.33 -28.45
CA SER A 156 22.72 -24.64 -27.12
C SER A 156 23.45 -23.90 -25.98
N GLN A 157 24.68 -23.44 -26.20
CA GLN A 157 25.40 -22.65 -25.19
C GLN A 157 24.78 -21.27 -24.94
N TYR A 158 24.04 -20.73 -25.92
CA TYR A 158 23.40 -19.42 -25.83
C TYR A 158 21.91 -19.53 -25.47
N VAL A 159 21.23 -20.55 -25.99
CA VAL A 159 19.76 -20.68 -25.85
C VAL A 159 19.30 -21.94 -25.11
N GLY A 160 20.22 -22.80 -24.68
CA GLY A 160 19.89 -24.13 -24.15
C GLY A 160 19.55 -25.16 -25.24
N SER A 161 19.63 -26.45 -24.90
CA SER A 161 19.42 -27.55 -25.86
C SER A 161 18.00 -27.59 -26.45
N THR A 162 17.00 -27.13 -25.69
CA THR A 162 15.60 -27.10 -26.09
C THR A 162 15.34 -26.23 -27.32
N TYR A 163 16.05 -25.12 -27.45
CA TYR A 163 15.86 -24.14 -28.53
C TYR A 163 16.98 -24.17 -29.58
N ALA A 164 18.00 -24.99 -29.37
CA ALA A 164 19.08 -25.16 -30.31
C ALA A 164 18.56 -25.77 -31.62
N ARG A 165 19.05 -25.28 -32.75
CA ARG A 165 18.71 -25.81 -34.08
C ARG A 165 19.86 -25.67 -35.05
N ALA A 166 19.92 -26.58 -36.02
CA ALA A 166 20.84 -26.47 -37.14
C ALA A 166 20.58 -25.18 -37.95
N ALA A 167 21.61 -24.75 -38.69
CA ALA A 167 21.50 -23.61 -39.58
C ALA A 167 20.45 -23.89 -40.67
N GLY A 168 19.51 -22.96 -40.81
CA GLY A 168 18.60 -22.94 -41.96
C GLY A 168 19.17 -22.10 -43.09
N HIS A 169 18.80 -22.43 -44.32
CA HIS A 169 19.01 -21.62 -45.51
C HIS A 169 20.49 -21.32 -45.84
N LEU A 170 21.32 -22.36 -45.79
CA LEU A 170 22.74 -22.32 -46.23
C LEU A 170 23.00 -23.05 -47.56
N GLY A 171 21.96 -23.35 -48.34
CA GLY A 171 22.08 -24.11 -49.59
C GLY A 171 22.45 -25.59 -49.38
N VAL A 172 22.27 -26.10 -48.15
CA VAL A 172 22.44 -27.51 -47.81
C VAL A 172 21.09 -28.19 -47.92
N ALA A 173 21.02 -29.28 -48.69
CA ALA A 173 19.76 -30.01 -48.89
C ALA A 173 19.11 -30.38 -47.54
N PRO A 174 17.79 -30.15 -47.38
CA PRO A 174 16.81 -29.83 -48.44
C PRO A 174 16.70 -28.35 -48.82
N ASN A 175 17.37 -27.43 -48.12
CA ASN A 175 17.25 -26.00 -48.42
C ASN A 175 17.74 -25.67 -49.84
N GLN A 176 16.97 -24.85 -50.55
CA GLN A 176 17.30 -24.38 -51.90
C GLN A 176 17.75 -22.91 -51.94
N GLY A 177 18.21 -22.38 -50.81
CA GLY A 177 18.72 -21.03 -50.62
C GLY A 177 19.46 -20.93 -49.28
N ASP A 178 20.06 -19.81 -48.89
CA ASP A 178 19.99 -18.48 -49.50
C ASP A 178 21.33 -18.03 -50.14
N THR A 179 22.21 -18.99 -50.48
CA THR A 179 23.57 -18.70 -50.99
C THR A 179 23.63 -18.34 -52.48
N SER A 180 22.59 -18.68 -53.25
CA SER A 180 22.43 -18.30 -54.66
C SER A 180 20.95 -18.30 -55.02
N VAL A 181 20.25 -17.22 -54.67
CA VAL A 181 18.80 -17.10 -54.81
C VAL A 181 18.44 -16.41 -56.12
N PRO A 182 17.66 -17.05 -57.02
CA PRO A 182 17.17 -16.40 -58.23
C PRO A 182 15.98 -15.47 -57.93
N CYS A 183 15.69 -14.56 -58.84
CA CYS A 183 14.48 -13.74 -58.75
C CYS A 183 13.22 -14.52 -59.16
N ARG A 184 12.10 -14.24 -58.47
CA ARG A 184 10.76 -14.76 -58.80
C ARG A 184 10.36 -14.38 -60.23
N GLN A 185 10.60 -13.12 -60.57
CA GLN A 185 10.58 -12.64 -61.96
C GLN A 185 12.01 -12.57 -62.44
N SER A 186 12.34 -13.25 -63.54
CA SER A 186 13.73 -13.38 -64.00
C SER A 186 14.42 -12.02 -64.14
N CYS A 187 15.51 -11.84 -63.38
CA CYS A 187 16.34 -10.63 -63.37
C CYS A 187 17.71 -10.86 -64.03
N GLY A 188 17.99 -12.08 -64.51
CA GLY A 188 19.25 -12.44 -65.17
C GLY A 188 20.45 -12.60 -64.21
N TYR A 189 20.20 -12.73 -62.91
CA TYR A 189 21.22 -13.03 -61.89
C TYR A 189 20.61 -13.80 -60.70
N SER A 190 21.47 -14.26 -59.80
CA SER A 190 21.13 -14.74 -58.46
C SER A 190 22.00 -14.02 -57.44
N LEU A 191 21.52 -13.91 -56.19
CA LEU A 191 22.25 -13.25 -55.11
C LEU A 191 22.51 -14.22 -53.95
N ASP A 192 23.66 -14.03 -53.30
CA ASP A 192 23.89 -14.57 -51.96
C ASP A 192 23.29 -13.61 -50.95
N VAL A 193 22.19 -14.03 -50.33
CA VAL A 193 21.43 -13.25 -49.36
C VAL A 193 21.33 -13.98 -48.02
N ARG A 194 22.35 -14.77 -47.66
CA ARG A 194 22.44 -15.44 -46.36
C ARG A 194 22.50 -14.45 -45.18
N GLY A 195 22.22 -14.96 -43.99
CA GLY A 195 22.13 -14.14 -42.77
C GLY A 195 20.77 -13.46 -42.64
N GLY A 196 20.72 -12.46 -41.77
CA GLY A 196 19.49 -11.77 -41.38
C GLY A 196 18.59 -12.61 -40.50
N TRP A 197 17.42 -12.06 -40.16
CA TRP A 197 16.42 -12.71 -39.33
C TRP A 197 15.29 -13.27 -40.18
N TYR A 198 14.77 -14.43 -39.77
CA TYR A 198 13.42 -14.83 -40.14
C TYR A 198 12.44 -13.84 -39.52
N ASP A 199 11.49 -13.37 -40.32
CA ASP A 199 10.67 -12.22 -39.97
C ASP A 199 9.69 -12.50 -38.85
N ALA A 200 9.03 -13.66 -38.93
CA ALA A 200 7.90 -13.97 -38.10
C ALA A 200 7.84 -15.45 -37.78
N GLY A 201 6.65 -16.04 -37.78
CA GLY A 201 6.47 -17.48 -37.70
C GLY A 201 6.96 -18.22 -38.95
N ASP A 202 7.20 -17.51 -40.05
CA ASP A 202 7.72 -18.00 -41.31
C ASP A 202 9.24 -17.85 -41.45
N GLN A 203 9.75 -18.27 -42.60
CA GLN A 203 11.18 -18.29 -42.89
C GLN A 203 11.55 -17.29 -43.98
N GLY A 204 10.63 -16.42 -44.39
CA GLY A 204 10.92 -15.26 -45.23
C GLY A 204 11.72 -14.20 -44.47
N LYS A 205 12.39 -13.34 -45.23
CA LYS A 205 13.17 -12.21 -44.75
C LYS A 205 12.83 -10.99 -45.60
N TYR A 206 12.41 -9.90 -44.96
CA TYR A 206 11.71 -8.80 -45.63
C TYR A 206 12.40 -7.48 -45.29
N VAL A 207 12.79 -6.73 -46.32
CA VAL A 207 13.61 -5.53 -46.11
C VAL A 207 12.82 -4.40 -45.44
N VAL A 208 11.53 -4.28 -45.74
CA VAL A 208 10.68 -3.23 -45.13
C VAL A 208 10.46 -3.50 -43.64
N ASN A 209 10.03 -4.71 -43.28
CA ASN A 209 9.80 -5.04 -41.87
C ASN A 209 11.11 -5.16 -41.07
N GLY A 210 12.17 -5.72 -41.69
CA GLY A 210 13.53 -5.71 -41.15
C GLY A 210 14.10 -4.31 -40.96
N GLY A 211 13.66 -3.34 -41.78
CA GLY A 211 14.04 -1.94 -41.69
C GLY A 211 13.69 -1.32 -40.33
N ILE A 212 12.40 -1.30 -39.97
CA ILE A 212 11.95 -0.78 -38.67
C ILE A 212 12.57 -1.56 -37.50
N ALA A 213 12.64 -2.90 -37.60
CA ALA A 213 13.18 -3.73 -36.52
C ALA A 213 14.66 -3.43 -36.23
N THR A 214 15.48 -3.38 -37.29
CA THR A 214 16.90 -3.05 -37.18
C THR A 214 17.11 -1.64 -36.68
N TRP A 215 16.34 -0.68 -37.19
CA TRP A 215 16.40 0.70 -36.72
C TRP A 215 16.11 0.80 -35.23
N GLN A 216 15.10 0.08 -34.72
CA GLN A 216 14.76 0.11 -33.30
C GLN A 216 15.88 -0.47 -32.43
N LEU A 217 16.53 -1.57 -32.83
CA LEU A 217 17.68 -2.12 -32.08
C LEU A 217 18.86 -1.14 -32.05
N GLN A 218 19.20 -0.55 -33.20
CA GLN A 218 20.24 0.47 -33.28
C GLN A 218 19.89 1.73 -32.47
N ASN A 219 18.62 2.17 -32.55
CA ASN A 219 18.12 3.33 -31.83
C ASN A 219 18.03 3.09 -30.31
N ALA A 220 17.81 1.85 -29.85
CA ALA A 220 17.85 1.53 -28.42
C ALA A 220 19.22 1.88 -27.83
N TYR A 221 20.30 1.51 -28.53
CA TYR A 221 21.66 1.90 -28.17
C TYR A 221 21.91 3.40 -28.39
N GLU A 222 21.60 3.92 -29.57
CA GLU A 222 21.88 5.31 -29.94
C GLU A 222 21.20 6.33 -29.00
N ARG A 223 19.97 6.04 -28.58
CA ARG A 223 19.27 6.84 -27.57
C ARG A 223 20.12 7.03 -26.32
N THR A 224 20.79 5.99 -25.84
CA THR A 224 21.62 6.07 -24.62
C THR A 224 22.82 7.01 -24.77
N LEU A 225 23.26 7.27 -26.01
CA LEU A 225 24.34 8.20 -26.30
C LEU A 225 23.89 9.68 -26.27
N HIS A 226 22.58 9.93 -26.38
CA HIS A 226 22.02 11.27 -26.60
C HIS A 226 21.03 11.72 -25.52
N VAL A 227 20.50 10.80 -24.71
CA VAL A 227 19.63 11.11 -23.57
C VAL A 227 20.45 11.15 -22.28
N ALA A 228 20.39 12.28 -21.58
CA ALA A 228 21.09 12.44 -20.32
C ALA A 228 20.56 11.46 -19.26
N GLY A 229 21.47 10.70 -18.61
CA GLY A 229 21.13 9.72 -17.57
C GLY A 229 20.69 8.36 -18.08
N ALA A 230 20.66 8.12 -19.40
CA ALA A 230 20.45 6.79 -19.97
C ALA A 230 21.68 5.89 -19.77
N ASP A 231 21.46 4.58 -19.65
CA ASP A 231 22.49 3.60 -19.31
C ASP A 231 22.93 2.78 -20.53
N ALA A 232 24.02 3.22 -21.18
CA ALA A 232 24.63 2.48 -22.29
C ALA A 232 25.29 1.16 -21.85
N THR A 233 25.65 1.01 -20.57
CA THR A 233 26.40 -0.17 -20.09
C THR A 233 25.53 -1.42 -20.05
N ALA A 234 24.22 -1.24 -19.88
CA ALA A 234 23.20 -2.27 -19.99
C ALA A 234 23.06 -2.90 -21.39
N LEU A 235 23.64 -2.29 -22.42
CA LEU A 235 23.61 -2.74 -23.82
C LEU A 235 25.02 -2.98 -24.38
N ALA A 236 26.05 -2.98 -23.52
CA ALA A 236 27.45 -3.11 -23.90
C ALA A 236 27.84 -4.54 -24.30
N ASP A 237 29.10 -4.71 -24.69
CA ASP A 237 29.72 -6.02 -24.95
C ASP A 237 29.52 -6.98 -23.77
N GLY A 238 29.16 -8.22 -24.05
CA GLY A 238 29.00 -9.29 -23.07
C GLY A 238 27.66 -9.35 -22.33
N THR A 239 26.74 -8.44 -22.64
CA THR A 239 25.43 -8.34 -21.97
C THR A 239 24.38 -9.31 -22.51
N MET A 240 24.49 -9.74 -23.77
CA MET A 240 23.59 -10.69 -24.42
C MET A 240 24.23 -12.08 -24.54
N ALA A 241 23.38 -13.10 -24.63
CA ALA A 241 23.80 -14.47 -24.88
C ALA A 241 23.86 -14.73 -26.40
N ILE A 242 24.87 -14.16 -27.06
CA ILE A 242 25.09 -14.30 -28.50
C ILE A 242 26.54 -14.70 -28.81
N PRO A 243 26.84 -15.23 -30.01
CA PRO A 243 28.20 -15.59 -30.41
C PRO A 243 29.21 -14.43 -30.33
N GLU A 244 28.74 -13.20 -30.56
CA GLU A 244 29.58 -12.01 -30.66
C GLU A 244 29.95 -11.37 -29.32
N ARG A 245 29.43 -11.87 -28.18
CA ARG A 245 29.43 -11.27 -26.83
C ARG A 245 30.80 -11.00 -26.15
N ALA A 246 31.89 -11.05 -26.89
CA ALA A 246 33.24 -10.78 -26.40
C ALA A 246 34.14 -10.19 -27.49
N ASN A 247 33.55 -9.45 -28.44
CA ASN A 247 34.25 -8.89 -29.59
C ASN A 247 34.62 -7.40 -29.41
N GLY A 248 34.26 -6.78 -28.28
CA GLY A 248 34.49 -5.37 -28.00
C GLY A 248 33.43 -4.41 -28.54
N ALA A 249 32.38 -4.90 -29.20
CA ALA A 249 31.24 -4.11 -29.68
C ALA A 249 30.03 -4.28 -28.74
N PRO A 250 29.13 -3.28 -28.64
CA PRO A 250 27.86 -3.45 -27.93
C PRO A 250 27.03 -4.58 -28.55
N ASP A 251 26.67 -5.59 -27.78
CA ASP A 251 26.01 -6.81 -28.29
C ASP A 251 24.71 -6.53 -29.07
N VAL A 252 23.95 -5.50 -28.66
CA VAL A 252 22.73 -5.09 -29.39
C VAL A 252 23.04 -4.58 -30.80
N LEU A 253 24.20 -3.96 -31.00
CA LEU A 253 24.68 -3.55 -32.32
C LEU A 253 25.16 -4.75 -33.13
N ASP A 254 25.79 -5.77 -32.51
CA ASP A 254 26.14 -7.01 -33.20
C ASP A 254 24.90 -7.73 -33.72
N GLU A 255 23.87 -7.84 -32.89
CA GLU A 255 22.60 -8.42 -33.31
C GLU A 255 21.99 -7.60 -34.45
N ALA A 256 21.94 -6.27 -34.34
CA ALA A 256 21.46 -5.42 -35.44
C ALA A 256 22.30 -5.55 -36.71
N ARG A 257 23.64 -5.66 -36.59
CA ARG A 257 24.57 -5.83 -37.72
C ARG A 257 24.27 -7.10 -38.50
N TRP A 258 23.79 -8.16 -37.84
CA TRP A 258 23.36 -9.39 -38.50
C TRP A 258 22.30 -9.14 -39.58
N GLU A 259 21.31 -8.29 -39.27
CA GLU A 259 20.28 -7.88 -40.21
C GLU A 259 20.79 -6.83 -41.20
N VAL A 260 21.56 -5.83 -40.77
CA VAL A 260 22.17 -4.84 -41.68
C VAL A 260 22.94 -5.55 -42.79
N GLU A 261 23.76 -6.55 -42.49
CA GLU A 261 24.49 -7.29 -43.51
C GLU A 261 23.58 -8.01 -44.52
N PHE A 262 22.45 -8.56 -44.06
CA PHE A 262 21.44 -9.12 -44.96
C PHE A 262 20.81 -8.03 -45.84
N LEU A 263 20.40 -6.90 -45.27
CA LEU A 263 19.82 -5.79 -46.05
C LEU A 263 20.80 -5.27 -47.12
N LEU A 264 22.10 -5.20 -46.79
CA LEU A 264 23.15 -4.84 -47.76
C LEU A 264 23.27 -5.88 -48.89
N ARG A 265 23.12 -7.18 -48.60
CA ARG A 265 23.14 -8.25 -49.61
C ARG A 265 21.93 -8.20 -50.55
N MET A 266 20.82 -7.59 -50.13
CA MET A 266 19.60 -7.43 -50.95
C MET A 266 19.72 -6.30 -51.98
N GLN A 267 20.77 -5.47 -51.94
CA GLN A 267 21.00 -4.41 -52.90
C GLN A 267 21.43 -4.97 -54.27
N VAL A 268 20.76 -4.52 -55.33
CA VAL A 268 21.07 -4.90 -56.70
C VAL A 268 22.47 -4.38 -57.08
N PRO A 269 23.40 -5.27 -57.52
CA PRO A 269 24.77 -4.88 -57.83
C PRO A 269 24.90 -3.89 -58.98
N ALA A 270 26.00 -3.15 -59.00
CA ALA A 270 26.38 -2.28 -60.12
C ALA A 270 26.43 -3.05 -61.45
N GLY A 271 26.05 -2.38 -62.54
CA GLY A 271 26.03 -2.97 -63.89
C GLY A 271 24.81 -3.87 -64.17
N ARG A 272 23.86 -4.00 -63.23
CA ARG A 272 22.58 -4.69 -63.43
C ARG A 272 21.44 -3.69 -63.65
N ALA A 273 20.33 -4.17 -64.24
CA ALA A 273 19.08 -3.42 -64.25
C ALA A 273 18.63 -3.20 -62.80
N ASP A 274 18.15 -1.99 -62.48
CA ASP A 274 17.81 -1.53 -61.12
C ASP A 274 19.00 -1.44 -60.13
N ALA A 275 20.25 -1.31 -60.62
CA ALA A 275 21.43 -1.15 -59.77
C ALA A 275 21.23 -0.10 -58.66
N GLY A 276 21.57 -0.47 -57.43
CA GLY A 276 21.40 0.34 -56.23
C GLY A 276 20.03 0.23 -55.55
N MET A 277 18.98 -0.19 -56.28
CA MET A 277 17.69 -0.55 -55.67
C MET A 277 17.83 -1.82 -54.83
N VAL A 278 16.87 -2.09 -53.95
CA VAL A 278 16.91 -3.23 -53.03
C VAL A 278 15.70 -4.14 -53.26
N HIS A 279 15.96 -5.45 -53.34
CA HIS A 279 14.91 -6.46 -53.41
C HIS A 279 13.98 -6.35 -52.21
N HIS A 280 12.67 -6.41 -52.44
CA HIS A 280 11.70 -6.16 -51.37
C HIS A 280 11.77 -7.21 -50.24
N LYS A 281 11.98 -8.46 -50.62
CA LYS A 281 11.98 -9.62 -49.73
C LYS A 281 12.56 -10.86 -50.41
N ILE A 282 12.92 -11.85 -49.60
CA ILE A 282 13.33 -13.19 -50.02
C ILE A 282 12.60 -14.23 -49.18
N HIS A 283 11.91 -15.15 -49.83
CA HIS A 283 11.11 -16.16 -49.14
C HIS A 283 10.82 -17.36 -50.04
N ASP A 284 10.06 -18.30 -49.52
CA ASP A 284 9.66 -19.53 -50.18
C ASP A 284 8.74 -19.25 -51.38
N GLU A 285 8.80 -20.11 -52.39
CA GLU A 285 7.90 -20.03 -53.54
C GLU A 285 6.43 -20.19 -53.10
N ASN A 286 6.18 -21.05 -52.11
CA ASN A 286 4.87 -21.32 -51.48
C ASN A 286 4.99 -21.44 -49.96
N TRP A 287 3.87 -21.25 -49.25
CA TRP A 287 3.83 -21.39 -47.80
C TRP A 287 4.11 -22.83 -47.37
N THR A 288 5.04 -23.01 -46.43
CA THR A 288 5.28 -24.28 -45.74
C THR A 288 4.27 -24.49 -44.60
N ALA A 289 3.95 -25.75 -44.33
CA ALA A 289 3.05 -26.15 -43.25
C ALA A 289 3.73 -26.07 -41.85
N LEU A 290 2.92 -26.09 -40.80
CA LEU A 290 3.39 -26.25 -39.43
C LEU A 290 3.50 -27.75 -39.08
N PRO A 291 4.57 -28.20 -38.39
CA PRO A 291 5.84 -27.50 -38.18
C PRO A 291 6.77 -27.66 -39.40
N THR A 292 7.65 -26.67 -39.61
CA THR A 292 8.77 -26.77 -40.57
C THR A 292 10.00 -26.12 -39.94
N ILE A 293 10.96 -26.90 -39.46
CA ILE A 293 12.20 -26.34 -38.89
C ILE A 293 13.03 -25.73 -40.05
N PRO A 294 13.72 -24.58 -39.88
CA PRO A 294 14.44 -23.91 -40.98
C PRO A 294 15.42 -24.80 -41.77
N ALA A 295 16.14 -25.70 -41.11
CA ALA A 295 17.06 -26.63 -41.77
C ALA A 295 16.37 -27.75 -42.58
N ARG A 296 15.04 -27.89 -42.44
CA ARG A 296 14.22 -28.90 -43.14
C ARG A 296 13.32 -28.31 -44.22
N ASP A 297 13.30 -27.00 -44.37
CA ASP A 297 12.55 -26.38 -45.46
C ASP A 297 13.12 -26.78 -46.82
N SER A 298 12.25 -27.31 -47.67
CA SER A 298 12.58 -27.79 -49.01
C SER A 298 12.08 -26.86 -50.11
N GLN A 299 11.42 -25.74 -49.80
CA GLN A 299 10.90 -24.82 -50.81
C GLN A 299 12.02 -24.15 -51.59
N ARG A 300 11.71 -23.79 -52.84
CA ARG A 300 12.58 -22.92 -53.62
C ARG A 300 12.53 -21.52 -53.03
N ARG A 301 13.70 -20.91 -52.82
CA ARG A 301 13.83 -19.55 -52.30
C ARG A 301 13.90 -18.57 -53.46
N LEU A 302 13.19 -17.45 -53.37
CA LEU A 302 13.08 -16.47 -54.45
C LEU A 302 13.15 -15.03 -53.97
N LEU A 303 13.91 -14.21 -54.70
CA LEU A 303 13.91 -12.76 -54.52
C LEU A 303 12.64 -12.18 -55.18
N SER A 304 11.85 -11.44 -54.42
CA SER A 304 10.80 -10.60 -55.00
C SER A 304 11.40 -9.40 -55.73
N PRO A 305 10.65 -8.75 -56.64
CA PRO A 305 11.09 -7.52 -57.30
C PRO A 305 11.57 -6.46 -56.30
N VAL A 306 12.41 -5.53 -56.77
CA VAL A 306 12.83 -4.38 -55.98
C VAL A 306 11.65 -3.47 -55.66
N SER A 307 11.70 -2.78 -54.52
CA SER A 307 10.76 -1.71 -54.23
C SER A 307 11.44 -0.45 -53.70
N THR A 308 10.83 0.70 -53.94
CA THR A 308 11.31 1.99 -53.45
C THR A 308 11.33 2.01 -51.91
N ALA A 309 10.29 1.48 -51.27
CA ALA A 309 10.22 1.35 -49.81
C ALA A 309 11.39 0.54 -49.24
N ALA A 310 11.67 -0.65 -49.79
CA ALA A 310 12.78 -1.48 -49.36
C ALA A 310 14.14 -0.79 -49.57
N THR A 311 14.29 -0.10 -50.69
CA THR A 311 15.51 0.65 -51.02
C THR A 311 15.77 1.76 -50.00
N LEU A 312 14.74 2.49 -49.59
CA LEU A 312 14.83 3.57 -48.61
C LEU A 312 14.99 3.06 -47.18
N ASN A 313 14.32 1.96 -46.81
CA ASN A 313 14.51 1.28 -45.52
C ASN A 313 15.98 0.86 -45.32
N MET A 314 16.57 0.19 -46.32
CA MET A 314 17.98 -0.18 -46.27
C MET A 314 18.88 1.05 -46.19
N ALA A 315 18.60 2.10 -46.98
CA ALA A 315 19.38 3.33 -46.94
C ALA A 315 19.37 3.99 -45.56
N ALA A 316 18.21 4.07 -44.92
CA ALA A 316 18.02 4.64 -43.60
C ALA A 316 18.81 3.86 -42.53
N VAL A 317 18.61 2.54 -42.48
CA VAL A 317 19.24 1.65 -41.52
C VAL A 317 20.76 1.58 -41.70
N ALA A 318 21.25 1.53 -42.94
CA ALA A 318 22.68 1.51 -43.23
C ALA A 318 23.38 2.85 -42.94
N ALA A 319 22.69 3.98 -43.10
CA ALA A 319 23.20 5.27 -42.66
C ALA A 319 23.35 5.32 -41.13
N GLN A 320 22.35 4.85 -40.39
CA GLN A 320 22.44 4.69 -38.93
C GLN A 320 23.57 3.75 -38.50
N ALA A 321 23.68 2.58 -39.13
CA ALA A 321 24.77 1.65 -38.88
C ALA A 321 26.13 2.32 -39.09
N SER A 322 26.28 3.08 -40.17
CA SER A 322 27.53 3.77 -40.48
C SER A 322 28.00 4.68 -39.34
N ARG A 323 27.12 5.49 -38.74
CA ARG A 323 27.54 6.42 -37.68
C ARG A 323 27.81 5.71 -36.35
N LEU A 324 27.04 4.68 -36.01
CA LEU A 324 27.23 3.92 -34.77
C LEU A 324 28.48 3.05 -34.80
N TRP A 325 28.80 2.47 -35.97
CA TRP A 325 29.97 1.61 -36.14
C TRP A 325 31.24 2.36 -36.49
N LYS A 326 31.20 3.69 -36.67
CA LYS A 326 32.34 4.49 -37.15
C LYS A 326 33.63 4.29 -36.35
N THR A 327 33.52 4.17 -35.04
CA THR A 327 34.67 3.97 -34.13
C THR A 327 34.89 2.51 -33.72
N ILE A 328 33.94 1.63 -34.04
CA ILE A 328 33.95 0.21 -33.67
C ILE A 328 34.54 -0.63 -34.81
N ASP A 329 33.99 -0.47 -36.02
CA ASP A 329 34.46 -1.08 -37.26
C ASP A 329 34.37 -0.04 -38.40
N PRO A 330 35.44 0.75 -38.63
CA PRO A 330 35.47 1.78 -39.66
C PRO A 330 35.25 1.23 -41.09
N THR A 331 35.61 -0.04 -41.33
CA THR A 331 35.46 -0.68 -42.65
C THR A 331 33.99 -0.98 -42.91
N PHE A 332 33.31 -1.58 -41.93
CA PHE A 332 31.88 -1.80 -42.01
C PHE A 332 31.10 -0.48 -42.11
N SER A 333 31.49 0.53 -41.32
CA SER A 333 30.91 1.87 -41.38
C SER A 333 30.98 2.47 -42.79
N ALA A 334 32.16 2.47 -43.42
CA ALA A 334 32.33 2.98 -44.78
C ALA A 334 31.50 2.20 -45.82
N LYS A 335 31.42 0.87 -45.69
CA LYS A 335 30.58 0.01 -46.54
C LYS A 335 29.10 0.37 -46.41
N ALA A 336 28.62 0.51 -45.17
CA ALA A 336 27.22 0.84 -44.90
C ALA A 336 26.84 2.21 -45.47
N LEU A 337 27.70 3.23 -45.29
CA LEU A 337 27.45 4.56 -45.85
C LEU A 337 27.38 4.56 -47.37
N ALA A 338 28.33 3.88 -48.03
CA ALA A 338 28.37 3.82 -49.49
C ALA A 338 27.12 3.14 -50.06
N ALA A 339 26.66 2.06 -49.44
CA ALA A 339 25.43 1.38 -49.82
C ALA A 339 24.19 2.27 -49.60
N ALA A 340 24.13 2.97 -48.47
CA ALA A 340 23.03 3.88 -48.14
C ALA A 340 22.87 5.02 -49.16
N GLN A 341 23.98 5.68 -49.51
CA GLN A 341 23.98 6.76 -50.50
C GLN A 341 23.60 6.25 -51.89
N THR A 342 24.10 5.06 -52.27
CA THR A 342 23.76 4.41 -53.54
C THR A 342 22.27 4.09 -53.63
N ALA A 343 21.70 3.54 -52.55
CA ALA A 343 20.28 3.20 -52.49
C ALA A 343 19.39 4.44 -52.52
N TYR A 344 19.72 5.48 -51.76
CA TYR A 344 18.95 6.71 -51.76
C TYR A 344 18.94 7.38 -53.15
N ALA A 345 20.07 7.41 -53.85
CA ALA A 345 20.14 7.91 -55.21
C ALA A 345 19.30 7.06 -56.18
N ALA A 346 19.36 5.73 -56.07
CA ALA A 346 18.55 4.82 -56.88
C ALA A 346 17.05 4.98 -56.63
N ALA A 347 16.64 5.16 -55.37
CA ALA A 347 15.25 5.42 -54.99
C ALA A 347 14.74 6.73 -55.57
N LYS A 348 15.52 7.83 -55.52
CA LYS A 348 15.13 9.11 -56.15
C LYS A 348 14.96 8.97 -57.66
N ALA A 349 15.75 8.12 -58.32
CA ALA A 349 15.59 7.83 -59.74
C ALA A 349 14.37 6.93 -60.04
N ASN A 350 13.90 6.16 -59.06
CA ASN A 350 12.83 5.18 -59.20
C ASN A 350 11.78 5.31 -58.08
N PRO A 351 11.09 6.45 -57.93
CA PRO A 351 10.26 6.73 -56.75
C PRO A 351 8.94 5.94 -56.69
N ASN A 352 8.53 5.32 -57.81
CA ASN A 352 7.20 4.70 -57.95
C ASN A 352 7.26 3.16 -58.10
N ARG A 353 8.35 2.52 -57.68
CA ARG A 353 8.47 1.05 -57.72
C ARG A 353 7.86 0.48 -56.44
N LEU A 354 6.53 0.37 -56.41
CA LEU A 354 5.79 -0.09 -55.24
C LEU A 354 5.67 -1.62 -55.21
N ALA A 355 5.72 -2.20 -54.02
CA ALA A 355 5.51 -3.63 -53.82
C ALA A 355 4.03 -3.99 -54.04
N SER A 356 3.76 -5.11 -54.71
CA SER A 356 2.39 -5.54 -54.99
C SER A 356 1.73 -6.12 -53.75
N SER A 357 0.51 -5.69 -53.43
CA SER A 357 -0.31 -6.30 -52.37
C SER A 357 -0.72 -7.74 -52.68
N THR A 358 -0.58 -8.17 -53.94
CA THR A 358 -0.87 -9.55 -54.35
C THR A 358 0.35 -10.49 -54.26
N ASP A 359 1.55 -9.98 -53.96
CA ASP A 359 2.75 -10.80 -53.75
C ASP A 359 2.74 -11.39 -52.33
N GLY A 360 1.70 -12.16 -51.99
CA GLY A 360 1.48 -12.74 -50.66
C GLY A 360 1.63 -14.27 -50.59
N THR A 361 2.05 -14.92 -51.67
CA THR A 361 2.16 -16.39 -51.73
C THR A 361 3.54 -16.84 -51.27
N GLY A 362 3.60 -17.63 -50.20
CA GLY A 362 4.84 -18.12 -49.61
C GLY A 362 5.61 -17.13 -48.75
N GLY A 363 5.05 -15.93 -48.54
CA GLY A 363 5.60 -14.91 -47.67
C GLY A 363 4.73 -13.65 -47.65
N GLY A 364 4.75 -12.91 -46.55
CA GLY A 364 3.97 -11.69 -46.36
C GLY A 364 4.23 -10.62 -47.42
N ALA A 365 3.19 -9.88 -47.83
CA ALA A 365 3.32 -8.92 -48.94
C ALA A 365 4.08 -7.64 -48.56
N TYR A 366 3.91 -7.15 -47.32
CA TYR A 366 4.47 -5.88 -46.83
C TYR A 366 4.38 -4.72 -47.84
N SER A 367 3.25 -4.66 -48.56
CA SER A 367 3.03 -3.65 -49.59
C SER A 367 2.67 -2.31 -48.96
N ASP A 368 3.28 -1.24 -49.47
CA ASP A 368 2.91 0.14 -49.19
C ASP A 368 2.58 0.87 -50.50
N SER A 369 1.53 1.67 -50.44
CA SER A 369 1.03 2.52 -51.52
C SER A 369 1.65 3.92 -51.54
N SER A 370 2.31 4.32 -50.45
CA SER A 370 3.09 5.56 -50.31
C SER A 370 4.54 5.22 -50.02
N VAL A 371 5.45 6.13 -50.34
CA VAL A 371 6.85 6.09 -49.89
C VAL A 371 7.36 7.45 -49.43
N THR A 372 6.44 8.40 -49.19
CA THR A 372 6.79 9.79 -48.84
C THR A 372 7.53 9.85 -47.52
N ASP A 373 7.10 9.02 -46.59
CA ASP A 373 7.63 8.88 -45.24
C ASP A 373 8.94 8.09 -45.21
N GLU A 374 9.13 7.08 -46.04
CA GLU A 374 10.43 6.42 -46.23
C GLU A 374 11.47 7.37 -46.82
N PHE A 375 11.08 8.22 -47.77
CA PHE A 375 11.99 9.24 -48.33
C PHE A 375 12.43 10.21 -47.24
N TYR A 376 11.48 10.67 -46.43
CA TYR A 376 11.76 11.55 -45.30
C TYR A 376 12.68 10.89 -44.28
N TRP A 377 12.39 9.65 -43.89
CA TRP A 377 13.19 8.90 -42.92
C TRP A 377 14.61 8.65 -43.43
N ALA A 378 14.79 8.14 -44.65
CA ALA A 378 16.12 7.90 -45.21
C ALA A 378 16.93 9.20 -45.34
N ALA A 379 16.30 10.31 -45.72
CA ALA A 379 16.95 11.61 -45.76
C ALA A 379 17.37 12.08 -44.35
N ALA A 380 16.54 11.87 -43.33
CA ALA A 380 16.86 12.20 -41.94
C ALA A 380 18.08 11.41 -41.44
N GLU A 381 18.13 10.10 -41.68
CA GLU A 381 19.25 9.25 -41.28
C GLU A 381 20.55 9.60 -42.01
N LEU A 382 20.48 9.83 -43.33
CA LEU A 382 21.63 10.25 -44.12
C LEU A 382 22.12 11.64 -43.72
N TYR A 383 21.21 12.56 -43.38
CA TYR A 383 21.58 13.87 -42.87
C TYR A 383 22.26 13.77 -41.50
N ALA A 384 21.68 13.03 -40.55
CA ALA A 384 22.27 12.82 -39.23
C ALA A 384 23.66 12.16 -39.31
N THR A 385 23.88 11.32 -40.31
CA THR A 385 25.15 10.60 -40.53
C THR A 385 26.21 11.45 -41.21
N THR A 386 25.83 12.29 -42.17
CA THR A 386 26.78 12.97 -43.08
C THR A 386 26.87 14.48 -42.91
N GLY A 387 25.85 15.12 -42.34
CA GLY A 387 25.71 16.57 -42.31
C GLY A 387 25.49 17.24 -43.68
N SER A 388 25.28 16.47 -44.75
CA SER A 388 25.17 17.00 -46.12
C SER A 388 23.94 17.89 -46.32
N ASP A 389 24.15 19.07 -46.92
CA ASP A 389 23.08 20.01 -47.25
C ASP A 389 22.04 19.45 -48.22
N THR A 390 22.40 18.47 -49.06
CA THR A 390 21.43 17.83 -49.96
C THR A 390 20.36 17.07 -49.18
N TYR A 391 20.76 16.26 -48.20
CA TYR A 391 19.80 15.52 -47.37
C TYR A 391 19.06 16.46 -46.43
N ARG A 392 19.73 17.50 -45.93
CA ARG A 392 19.08 18.57 -45.16
C ARG A 392 17.95 19.24 -45.95
N ALA A 393 18.17 19.53 -47.23
CA ALA A 393 17.17 20.12 -48.11
C ALA A 393 16.01 19.16 -48.37
N ASP A 394 16.28 17.87 -48.57
CA ASP A 394 15.23 16.85 -48.73
C ASP A 394 14.38 16.70 -47.44
N VAL A 395 15.02 16.72 -46.26
CA VAL A 395 14.34 16.74 -44.95
C VAL A 395 13.47 18.00 -44.82
N ALA A 396 14.04 19.19 -45.01
CA ALA A 396 13.35 20.46 -44.81
C ALA A 396 12.25 20.73 -45.86
N GLY A 397 12.39 20.15 -47.05
CA GLY A 397 11.40 20.23 -48.14
C GLY A 397 10.25 19.24 -48.00
N SER A 398 10.35 18.25 -47.10
CA SER A 398 9.27 17.31 -46.85
C SER A 398 8.10 17.95 -46.11
N SER A 399 6.88 17.55 -46.48
CA SER A 399 5.66 17.90 -45.75
C SER A 399 5.59 17.28 -44.34
N LEU A 400 6.49 16.34 -44.06
CA LEU A 400 6.61 15.62 -42.80
C LEU A 400 7.63 16.24 -41.83
N TYR A 401 8.34 17.28 -42.25
CA TYR A 401 9.36 17.95 -41.44
C TYR A 401 8.78 18.53 -40.14
N LYS A 402 9.64 18.67 -39.11
CA LYS A 402 9.30 19.21 -37.79
C LYS A 402 8.27 18.37 -37.02
N GLY A 403 8.37 17.05 -37.11
CA GLY A 403 7.44 16.14 -36.42
C GLY A 403 6.12 15.90 -37.15
N GLY A 404 6.02 16.30 -38.42
CA GLY A 404 4.81 16.20 -39.22
C GLY A 404 4.41 14.76 -39.55
N SER A 405 5.36 13.82 -39.62
CA SER A 405 5.03 12.38 -39.76
C SER A 405 4.50 11.81 -38.45
N PHE A 406 5.23 12.04 -37.36
CA PHE A 406 4.89 11.51 -36.04
C PHE A 406 3.51 12.00 -35.57
N ALA A 407 3.20 13.28 -35.79
CA ALA A 407 1.92 13.88 -35.42
C ALA A 407 0.69 13.26 -36.11
N GLN A 408 0.87 12.62 -37.28
CA GLN A 408 -0.23 12.01 -38.01
C GLN A 408 -0.69 10.69 -37.36
N ARG A 409 0.24 9.75 -37.11
CA ARG A 409 -0.10 8.45 -36.53
C ARG A 409 1.04 7.71 -35.80
N GLY A 410 2.12 8.40 -35.41
CA GLY A 410 3.29 7.77 -34.81
C GLY A 410 4.14 7.07 -35.87
N TYR A 411 4.43 5.78 -35.69
CA TYR A 411 5.12 4.97 -36.69
C TYR A 411 4.77 3.47 -36.59
N ASP A 412 4.90 2.80 -37.73
CA ASP A 412 4.84 1.34 -37.90
C ASP A 412 5.67 0.94 -39.14
N TRP A 413 5.64 -0.32 -39.57
CA TRP A 413 6.45 -0.81 -40.69
C TRP A 413 6.08 -0.16 -42.04
N GLY A 414 4.86 0.35 -42.20
CA GLY A 414 4.36 1.06 -43.39
C GLY A 414 4.01 2.53 -43.10
N TRP A 415 4.57 3.09 -42.02
CA TRP A 415 4.60 4.52 -41.74
C TRP A 415 5.87 4.88 -40.99
N THR A 416 6.95 5.07 -41.72
CA THR A 416 8.30 5.08 -41.16
C THR A 416 8.85 6.48 -40.87
N GLY A 417 8.15 7.53 -41.28
CA GLY A 417 8.62 8.91 -41.11
C GLY A 417 8.81 9.33 -39.65
N GLY A 418 8.06 8.73 -38.71
CA GLY A 418 8.25 8.93 -37.28
C GLY A 418 9.60 8.42 -36.75
N LEU A 419 10.24 7.47 -37.44
CA LEU A 419 11.60 7.03 -37.14
C LEU A 419 12.60 8.15 -37.45
N GLY A 420 12.44 8.82 -38.60
CA GLY A 420 13.22 10.01 -38.96
C GLY A 420 13.02 11.18 -37.99
N ASP A 421 11.77 11.45 -37.58
CA ASP A 421 11.47 12.45 -36.54
C ASP A 421 12.18 12.14 -35.22
N THR A 422 12.24 10.86 -34.84
CA THR A 422 12.94 10.42 -33.62
C THR A 422 14.45 10.67 -33.72
N THR A 423 15.07 10.33 -34.84
CA THR A 423 16.49 10.61 -35.10
C THR A 423 16.79 12.10 -35.04
N LEU A 424 16.00 12.95 -35.69
CA LEU A 424 16.20 14.41 -35.69
C LEU A 424 15.94 15.06 -34.33
N ALA A 425 15.14 14.42 -33.47
CA ALA A 425 14.88 14.88 -32.11
C ALA A 425 15.98 14.48 -31.11
N LEU A 426 16.69 13.37 -31.36
CA LEU A 426 17.72 12.79 -30.48
C LEU A 426 19.13 13.17 -30.91
N VAL A 427 19.50 12.89 -32.15
CA VAL A 427 20.88 13.00 -32.65
C VAL A 427 21.21 14.46 -32.92
N PRO A 428 22.30 15.01 -32.36
CA PRO A 428 22.76 16.35 -32.69
C PRO A 428 23.07 16.48 -34.18
N THR A 429 22.41 17.41 -34.85
CA THR A 429 22.64 17.75 -36.26
C THR A 429 22.82 19.27 -36.43
N GLY A 430 22.91 19.75 -37.67
CA GLY A 430 22.94 21.18 -37.99
C GLY A 430 21.55 21.82 -38.15
N LEU A 431 20.46 21.17 -37.74
CA LEU A 431 19.13 21.79 -37.79
C LEU A 431 19.01 22.97 -36.81
N PRO A 432 18.17 23.99 -37.14
CA PRO A 432 17.84 25.03 -36.18
C PRO A 432 17.25 24.46 -34.89
N ALA A 433 17.70 24.95 -33.73
CA ALA A 433 17.20 24.49 -32.43
C ALA A 433 15.66 24.58 -32.30
N ALA A 434 15.05 25.59 -32.94
CA ALA A 434 13.59 25.75 -32.99
C ALA A 434 12.89 24.60 -33.75
N ASP A 435 13.53 24.04 -34.78
CA ASP A 435 12.98 22.93 -35.56
C ASP A 435 13.10 21.60 -34.80
N VAL A 436 14.21 21.40 -34.09
CA VAL A 436 14.39 20.26 -33.16
C VAL A 436 13.35 20.35 -32.03
N ALA A 437 13.16 21.53 -31.44
CA ALA A 437 12.14 21.75 -30.41
C ALA A 437 10.72 21.50 -30.92
N ALA A 438 10.39 21.92 -32.15
CA ALA A 438 9.11 21.63 -32.78
C ALA A 438 8.89 20.12 -32.99
N THR A 439 9.92 19.40 -33.44
CA THR A 439 9.89 17.94 -33.60
C THR A 439 9.64 17.24 -32.26
N ARG A 440 10.36 17.61 -31.20
CA ARG A 440 10.13 17.10 -29.83
C ARG A 440 8.71 17.40 -29.34
N ALA A 441 8.21 18.62 -29.58
CA ALA A 441 6.86 19.01 -29.19
C ALA A 441 5.78 18.19 -29.90
N ALA A 442 5.98 17.83 -31.18
CA ALA A 442 5.07 16.95 -31.92
C ALA A 442 5.05 15.53 -31.34
N ILE A 443 6.20 14.97 -30.99
CA ILE A 443 6.30 13.65 -30.32
C ILE A 443 5.57 13.68 -28.97
N VAL A 444 5.80 14.71 -28.16
CA VAL A 444 5.12 14.91 -26.87
C VAL A 444 3.60 15.06 -27.04
N SER A 445 3.15 15.79 -28.07
CA SER A 445 1.73 15.95 -28.36
C SER A 445 1.06 14.63 -28.78
N PHE A 446 1.74 13.82 -29.60
CA PHE A 446 1.28 12.47 -29.93
C PHE A 446 1.20 11.59 -28.68
N ALA A 447 2.24 11.62 -27.82
CA ALA A 447 2.28 10.89 -26.57
C ALA A 447 1.14 11.28 -25.63
N ASP A 448 0.81 12.56 -25.52
CA ASP A 448 -0.35 13.03 -24.75
C ASP A 448 -1.66 12.47 -25.30
N ALA A 449 -1.84 12.44 -26.62
CA ALA A 449 -3.03 11.88 -27.24
C ALA A 449 -3.13 10.36 -27.03
N ALA A 450 -2.02 9.63 -27.16
CA ALA A 450 -1.96 8.19 -26.91
C ALA A 450 -2.25 7.86 -25.43
N LEU A 451 -1.67 8.62 -24.50
CA LEU A 451 -1.92 8.47 -23.06
C LEU A 451 -3.36 8.80 -22.69
N ALA A 452 -3.96 9.83 -23.29
CA ALA A 452 -5.36 10.16 -23.08
C ALA A 452 -6.29 9.02 -23.55
N ARG A 453 -5.99 8.39 -24.69
CA ARG A 453 -6.72 7.20 -25.17
C ARG A 453 -6.54 6.01 -24.24
N ALA A 454 -5.34 5.76 -23.75
CA ALA A 454 -5.08 4.68 -22.79
C ALA A 454 -5.86 4.90 -21.48
N ASN A 455 -5.82 6.11 -20.93
CA ASN A 455 -6.52 6.47 -19.70
C ASN A 455 -8.05 6.48 -19.82
N ALA A 456 -8.58 6.54 -21.06
CA ALA A 456 -10.01 6.39 -21.31
C ALA A 456 -10.47 4.93 -21.12
N GLN A 457 -9.58 3.96 -21.30
CA GLN A 457 -9.86 2.52 -21.25
C GLN A 457 -9.77 1.96 -19.82
N ALA A 458 -10.53 0.91 -19.52
CA ALA A 458 -10.38 0.14 -18.28
C ALA A 458 -9.10 -0.71 -18.26
N TYR A 459 -8.60 -1.08 -19.44
CA TYR A 459 -7.36 -1.80 -19.68
C TYR A 459 -6.44 -0.88 -20.50
N PRO A 460 -5.56 -0.09 -19.87
CA PRO A 460 -4.85 0.98 -20.55
C PRO A 460 -3.87 0.45 -21.61
N ALA A 461 -4.27 0.54 -22.87
CA ALA A 461 -3.41 0.29 -24.03
C ALA A 461 -3.31 1.58 -24.86
N PRO A 462 -2.12 2.19 -25.04
CA PRO A 462 -1.93 3.38 -25.89
C PRO A 462 -2.07 3.06 -27.38
N ASN A 463 -3.25 2.60 -27.82
CA ASN A 463 -3.52 2.30 -29.22
C ASN A 463 -3.81 3.58 -30.05
N ASN A 464 -3.80 3.43 -31.37
CA ASN A 464 -4.25 4.47 -32.31
C ASN A 464 -5.77 4.71 -32.17
N ALA A 465 -6.25 5.86 -32.66
CA ALA A 465 -7.65 6.23 -32.55
C ALA A 465 -8.55 5.26 -33.35
N GLY A 466 -9.64 4.79 -32.74
CA GLY A 466 -10.61 3.88 -33.36
C GLY A 466 -11.07 2.78 -32.41
N SER A 467 -12.01 1.95 -32.87
CA SER A 467 -12.54 0.80 -32.14
C SER A 467 -12.03 -0.54 -32.68
N VAL A 468 -11.04 -0.52 -33.56
CA VAL A 468 -10.53 -1.72 -34.26
C VAL A 468 -9.11 -2.01 -33.80
N TYR A 469 -8.89 -3.23 -33.34
CA TYR A 469 -7.55 -3.79 -33.17
C TYR A 469 -7.23 -4.56 -34.46
N TYR A 470 -6.07 -4.31 -35.06
CA TYR A 470 -5.64 -4.93 -36.31
C TYR A 470 -4.53 -5.97 -36.05
N TRP A 471 -4.17 -6.73 -37.07
CA TRP A 471 -3.06 -7.69 -37.00
C TRP A 471 -1.77 -7.00 -36.54
N GLY A 472 -1.24 -7.45 -35.39
CA GLY A 472 -0.05 -6.84 -34.79
C GLY A 472 -0.34 -5.62 -33.92
N SER A 473 -1.59 -5.49 -33.42
CA SER A 473 -2.00 -4.39 -32.55
C SER A 473 -1.09 -4.21 -31.33
N ASN A 474 -0.57 -5.29 -30.74
CA ASN A 474 0.36 -5.20 -29.63
C ASN A 474 1.68 -4.50 -30.03
N GLY A 475 2.16 -4.76 -31.24
CA GLY A 475 3.32 -4.05 -31.81
C GLY A 475 3.06 -2.55 -31.93
N GLN A 476 1.86 -2.15 -32.38
CA GLN A 476 1.49 -0.72 -32.40
C GLN A 476 1.42 -0.12 -31.01
N VAL A 477 0.79 -0.83 -30.05
CA VAL A 477 0.70 -0.36 -28.66
C VAL A 477 2.10 -0.18 -28.09
N ALA A 478 3.04 -1.07 -28.41
CA ALA A 478 4.44 -0.94 -28.00
C ALA A 478 5.14 0.26 -28.67
N ASN A 479 4.96 0.48 -29.98
CA ASN A 479 5.50 1.68 -30.67
C ASN A 479 4.95 2.99 -30.07
N ASN A 480 3.67 3.02 -29.73
CA ASN A 480 3.08 4.18 -29.09
C ASN A 480 3.57 4.35 -27.64
N ALA A 481 3.84 3.25 -26.92
CA ALA A 481 4.49 3.31 -25.60
C ALA A 481 5.95 3.80 -25.71
N ASN A 482 6.67 3.47 -26.78
CA ASN A 482 7.98 4.04 -27.08
C ASN A 482 7.90 5.57 -27.28
N ALA A 483 6.82 6.07 -27.87
CA ALA A 483 6.56 7.51 -27.94
C ALA A 483 6.35 8.15 -26.56
N LEU A 484 5.68 7.45 -25.62
CA LEU A 484 5.56 7.91 -24.23
C LEU A 484 6.95 7.98 -23.58
N ALA A 485 7.76 6.95 -23.73
CA ALA A 485 9.13 6.91 -23.23
C ALA A 485 9.99 8.07 -23.78
N LEU A 486 9.94 8.35 -25.09
CA LEU A 486 10.60 9.52 -25.68
C LEU A 486 10.06 10.85 -25.11
N ALA A 487 8.75 10.96 -24.91
CA ALA A 487 8.16 12.14 -24.29
C ALA A 487 8.62 12.33 -22.85
N TYR A 488 8.85 11.24 -22.11
CA TYR A 488 9.51 11.31 -20.80
C TYR A 488 10.94 11.83 -20.92
N ASP A 489 11.75 11.30 -21.84
CA ASP A 489 13.14 11.75 -22.03
C ASP A 489 13.24 13.24 -22.35
N PHE A 490 12.29 13.77 -23.13
CA PHE A 490 12.29 15.19 -23.51
C PHE A 490 11.73 16.12 -22.45
N THR A 491 10.92 15.63 -21.50
CA THR A 491 10.16 16.51 -20.59
C THR A 491 10.32 16.21 -19.10
N GLY A 492 10.79 15.02 -18.73
CA GLY A 492 10.84 14.53 -17.35
C GLY A 492 9.46 14.29 -16.70
N GLN A 493 8.35 14.40 -17.43
CA GLN A 493 7.01 14.33 -16.84
C GLN A 493 6.62 12.89 -16.47
N ALA A 494 6.44 12.63 -15.18
CA ALA A 494 6.15 11.31 -14.63
C ALA A 494 4.93 10.59 -15.25
N LYS A 495 3.93 11.33 -15.77
CA LYS A 495 2.75 10.75 -16.43
C LYS A 495 3.11 9.81 -17.59
N TYR A 496 4.19 10.12 -18.33
CA TYR A 496 4.62 9.29 -19.45
C TYR A 496 5.27 7.99 -18.98
N ARG A 497 6.11 8.06 -17.94
CA ARG A 497 6.66 6.87 -17.26
C ARG A 497 5.53 5.97 -16.74
N THR A 498 4.53 6.53 -16.08
CA THR A 498 3.35 5.77 -15.64
C THR A 498 2.61 5.11 -16.81
N GLY A 499 2.46 5.82 -17.93
CA GLY A 499 1.83 5.27 -19.15
C GLY A 499 2.61 4.12 -19.77
N VAL A 500 3.94 4.17 -19.77
CA VAL A 500 4.81 3.06 -20.22
C VAL A 500 4.57 1.80 -19.39
N TYR A 501 4.57 1.92 -18.05
CA TYR A 501 4.32 0.78 -17.19
C TYR A 501 2.90 0.26 -17.28
N ALA A 502 1.90 1.13 -17.50
CA ALA A 502 0.54 0.68 -17.75
C ALA A 502 0.41 -0.12 -19.05
N ALA A 503 1.17 0.22 -20.10
CA ALA A 503 1.25 -0.58 -21.32
C ALA A 503 1.90 -1.96 -21.08
N LEU A 504 2.97 -2.01 -20.28
CA LEU A 504 3.59 -3.28 -19.85
C LEU A 504 2.61 -4.13 -19.02
N ASP A 505 1.84 -3.52 -18.11
CA ASP A 505 0.79 -4.23 -17.36
C ASP A 505 -0.25 -4.83 -18.30
N TYR A 506 -0.67 -4.08 -19.34
CA TYR A 506 -1.59 -4.58 -20.37
C TYR A 506 -1.00 -5.79 -21.11
N PHE A 507 0.28 -5.73 -21.52
CA PHE A 507 0.95 -6.85 -22.19
C PHE A 507 1.11 -8.07 -21.28
N GLN A 508 1.24 -7.86 -19.96
CA GLN A 508 1.53 -8.90 -18.98
C GLN A 508 0.29 -9.37 -18.21
N GLY A 509 -0.92 -9.13 -18.72
CA GLY A 509 -2.14 -9.75 -18.18
C GLY A 509 -3.23 -8.82 -17.67
N ARG A 510 -2.97 -7.50 -17.56
CA ARG A 510 -3.99 -6.51 -17.23
C ARG A 510 -4.79 -6.13 -18.48
N ASN A 511 -5.44 -7.13 -19.05
CA ASN A 511 -6.31 -7.02 -20.22
C ASN A 511 -7.56 -7.91 -20.02
N PRO A 512 -8.60 -7.78 -20.87
CA PRO A 512 -9.87 -8.47 -20.65
C PRO A 512 -9.77 -10.00 -20.64
N LEU A 513 -8.76 -10.56 -21.31
CA LEU A 513 -8.54 -12.00 -21.42
C LEU A 513 -7.68 -12.57 -20.29
N ASN A 514 -7.17 -11.72 -19.39
CA ASN A 514 -6.20 -12.13 -18.36
C ASN A 514 -5.05 -12.93 -19.00
N GLN A 515 -4.55 -12.48 -20.14
CA GLN A 515 -3.54 -13.15 -20.96
C GLN A 515 -2.24 -12.34 -20.92
N SER A 516 -1.10 -12.95 -20.63
CA SER A 516 0.17 -12.31 -20.97
C SER A 516 0.52 -12.63 -22.42
N TYR A 517 0.76 -11.58 -23.21
CA TYR A 517 1.12 -11.66 -24.63
C TYR A 517 2.62 -11.89 -24.87
N ILE A 518 3.40 -12.02 -23.80
CA ILE A 518 4.84 -12.25 -23.84
C ILE A 518 5.10 -13.67 -23.35
N ALA A 519 5.69 -14.51 -24.20
CA ALA A 519 6.04 -15.88 -23.85
C ALA A 519 6.97 -15.90 -22.62
N GLY A 520 6.75 -16.84 -21.69
CA GLY A 520 7.57 -17.00 -20.48
C GLY A 520 7.35 -15.96 -19.37
N TYR A 521 6.43 -15.01 -19.54
CA TYR A 521 6.15 -13.95 -18.55
C TYR A 521 4.70 -14.01 -18.08
N GLY A 522 4.46 -14.35 -16.81
CA GLY A 522 3.11 -14.43 -16.20
C GLY A 522 2.50 -15.84 -16.29
N GLU A 523 1.55 -16.12 -15.40
CA GLU A 523 0.98 -17.48 -15.25
C GLU A 523 0.14 -17.93 -16.45
N ARG A 524 -0.38 -16.98 -17.23
CA ARG A 524 -1.08 -17.21 -18.50
C ARG A 524 -0.32 -16.53 -19.64
N ALA A 525 1.00 -16.72 -19.71
CA ALA A 525 1.80 -16.37 -20.87
C ALA A 525 1.36 -17.15 -22.12
N VAL A 526 1.50 -16.53 -23.30
CA VAL A 526 1.31 -17.23 -24.58
C VAL A 526 2.24 -18.43 -24.67
N GLN A 527 1.71 -19.55 -25.16
CA GLN A 527 2.45 -20.80 -25.33
C GLN A 527 2.47 -21.25 -26.79
N ASN A 528 1.42 -20.95 -27.55
CA ASN A 528 1.16 -21.51 -28.87
C ASN A 528 1.19 -20.43 -29.95
N VAL A 529 2.22 -19.58 -29.92
CA VAL A 529 2.39 -18.55 -30.97
C VAL A 529 2.53 -19.21 -32.34
N HIS A 530 1.97 -18.60 -33.39
CA HIS A 530 2.10 -19.10 -34.76
C HIS A 530 3.57 -19.02 -35.19
N HIS A 531 4.28 -20.14 -35.12
CA HIS A 531 5.70 -20.23 -35.44
C HIS A 531 6.11 -21.64 -35.88
N ARG A 532 6.89 -21.76 -36.97
CA ARG A 532 7.19 -23.08 -37.58
C ARG A 532 8.10 -23.99 -36.78
N PHE A 533 8.93 -23.44 -35.88
CA PHE A 533 9.79 -24.22 -34.99
C PHE A 533 9.23 -24.34 -33.56
N TRP A 534 8.78 -23.26 -32.94
CA TRP A 534 8.11 -23.25 -31.64
C TRP A 534 6.67 -23.76 -31.69
N ALA A 535 6.52 -25.00 -32.13
CA ALA A 535 5.25 -25.58 -32.56
C ALA A 535 4.81 -26.77 -31.70
N HIS A 536 5.06 -26.72 -30.38
CA HIS A 536 4.72 -27.80 -29.44
C HIS A 536 3.26 -28.31 -29.57
N GLN A 537 2.30 -27.42 -29.82
CA GLN A 537 0.89 -27.81 -30.02
C GLN A 537 0.68 -28.69 -31.27
N ALA A 538 1.47 -28.48 -32.33
CA ALA A 538 1.41 -29.28 -33.54
C ALA A 538 2.29 -30.54 -33.45
N ASP A 539 3.43 -30.45 -32.77
CA ASP A 539 4.36 -31.55 -32.51
C ASP A 539 4.99 -31.39 -31.12
N ALA A 540 4.60 -32.24 -30.18
CA ALA A 540 5.05 -32.18 -28.78
C ALA A 540 6.57 -32.42 -28.57
N SER A 541 7.31 -32.84 -29.62
CA SER A 541 8.77 -32.91 -29.57
C SER A 541 9.46 -31.56 -29.78
N LEU A 542 8.71 -30.56 -30.27
CA LEU A 542 9.20 -29.19 -30.49
C LEU A 542 8.88 -28.30 -29.29
N PRO A 543 9.68 -27.25 -29.06
CA PRO A 543 9.45 -26.37 -27.92
C PRO A 543 8.24 -25.43 -28.14
N ILE A 544 7.75 -24.83 -27.05
CA ILE A 544 6.95 -23.59 -27.11
C ILE A 544 7.86 -22.40 -27.41
N ALA A 545 7.34 -21.17 -27.50
CA ALA A 545 8.19 -19.99 -27.73
C ALA A 545 9.13 -19.71 -26.53
N PRO A 546 10.39 -19.28 -26.79
CA PRO A 546 11.31 -18.89 -25.74
C PRO A 546 10.81 -17.61 -25.02
N PRO A 547 11.21 -17.42 -23.75
CA PRO A 547 10.88 -16.21 -23.01
C PRO A 547 11.20 -14.93 -23.78
N GLY A 548 10.31 -13.94 -23.71
CA GLY A 548 10.47 -12.65 -24.39
C GLY A 548 9.94 -12.60 -25.84
N SER A 549 9.47 -13.71 -26.40
CA SER A 549 8.76 -13.71 -27.69
C SER A 549 7.40 -13.01 -27.57
N PHE A 550 7.10 -12.07 -28.46
CA PHE A 550 5.96 -11.16 -28.33
C PHE A 550 4.89 -11.42 -29.39
N SER A 551 3.70 -11.78 -28.92
CA SER A 551 2.54 -12.05 -29.76
C SER A 551 1.96 -10.75 -30.36
N GLY A 552 1.56 -10.82 -31.64
CA GLY A 552 0.90 -9.73 -32.35
C GLY A 552 -0.39 -9.23 -31.70
N GLY A 553 -1.07 -10.09 -30.93
CA GLY A 553 -2.19 -9.70 -30.07
C GLY A 553 -3.53 -9.58 -30.78
N PRO A 554 -4.53 -8.96 -30.11
CA PRO A 554 -5.89 -8.96 -30.60
C PRO A 554 -6.03 -8.38 -32.02
N ASN A 555 -6.89 -9.00 -32.82
CA ASN A 555 -7.22 -8.55 -34.16
C ASN A 555 -8.72 -8.76 -34.43
N SER A 556 -9.47 -7.68 -34.55
CA SER A 556 -10.93 -7.68 -34.73
C SER A 556 -11.36 -8.03 -36.17
N GLU A 557 -10.42 -8.13 -37.11
CA GLU A 557 -10.71 -8.48 -38.50
C GLU A 557 -10.77 -10.01 -38.74
N LEU A 558 -10.32 -10.81 -37.78
CA LEU A 558 -10.43 -12.28 -37.78
C LEU A 558 -9.93 -12.93 -39.08
N GLN A 559 -8.70 -12.60 -39.47
CA GLN A 559 -8.13 -12.86 -40.80
C GLN A 559 -7.55 -14.28 -40.97
N ASP A 560 -7.84 -15.18 -40.03
CA ASP A 560 -7.47 -16.58 -40.10
C ASP A 560 -8.63 -17.52 -39.72
N PRO A 561 -8.64 -18.78 -40.20
CA PRO A 561 -9.74 -19.69 -39.96
C PRO A 561 -10.03 -19.97 -38.47
N ILE A 562 -9.01 -19.98 -37.61
CA ILE A 562 -9.18 -20.21 -36.17
C ILE A 562 -9.82 -19.00 -35.51
N ALA A 563 -9.30 -17.80 -35.78
CA ALA A 563 -9.85 -16.55 -35.28
C ALA A 563 -11.31 -16.36 -35.75
N ALA A 564 -11.59 -16.59 -37.04
CA ALA A 564 -12.94 -16.48 -37.59
C ALA A 564 -13.92 -17.48 -36.92
N ALA A 565 -13.46 -18.71 -36.65
CA ALA A 565 -14.29 -19.74 -36.04
C ALA A 565 -14.53 -19.52 -34.54
N GLN A 566 -13.54 -19.04 -33.79
CA GLN A 566 -13.60 -18.98 -32.32
C GLN A 566 -13.95 -17.60 -31.75
N LEU A 567 -13.74 -16.53 -32.52
CA LEU A 567 -13.81 -15.15 -32.02
C LEU A 567 -14.94 -14.34 -32.69
N GLY A 568 -15.86 -14.98 -33.42
CA GLY A 568 -16.99 -14.29 -34.03
C GLY A 568 -17.77 -13.43 -33.03
N GLY A 569 -17.83 -12.12 -33.25
CA GLY A 569 -18.54 -11.17 -32.38
C GLY A 569 -17.79 -10.76 -31.11
N CYS A 570 -16.50 -11.06 -30.98
CA CYS A 570 -15.64 -10.56 -29.92
C CYS A 570 -15.64 -9.02 -29.83
N ALA A 571 -15.53 -8.49 -28.62
CA ALA A 571 -15.14 -7.10 -28.43
C ALA A 571 -13.65 -6.95 -28.82
N ALA A 572 -13.24 -5.77 -29.29
CA ALA A 572 -11.95 -5.57 -29.96
C ALA A 572 -10.73 -6.09 -29.15
N GLN A 573 -10.67 -5.82 -27.84
CA GLN A 573 -9.59 -6.29 -26.97
C GLN A 573 -9.70 -7.78 -26.57
N LYS A 574 -10.80 -8.44 -26.90
CA LYS A 574 -11.05 -9.88 -26.67
C LYS A 574 -10.87 -10.72 -27.94
N CYS A 575 -10.57 -10.11 -29.07
CA CYS A 575 -10.37 -10.81 -30.34
C CYS A 575 -8.98 -11.46 -30.42
N PHE A 576 -8.70 -12.39 -29.51
CA PHE A 576 -7.43 -13.11 -29.43
C PHE A 576 -7.64 -14.54 -28.94
N VAL A 577 -6.83 -15.47 -29.45
CA VAL A 577 -6.75 -16.85 -28.95
C VAL A 577 -5.31 -17.35 -29.05
N ASP A 578 -4.84 -18.04 -28.00
CA ASP A 578 -3.50 -18.65 -27.97
C ASP A 578 -3.50 -20.02 -28.66
N HIS A 579 -3.38 -20.02 -29.98
CA HIS A 579 -3.41 -21.22 -30.81
C HIS A 579 -2.41 -21.15 -31.96
N ILE A 580 -1.72 -22.26 -32.23
CA ILE A 580 -0.61 -22.37 -33.19
C ILE A 580 -1.02 -22.03 -34.63
N GLU A 581 -2.28 -22.28 -34.99
CA GLU A 581 -2.82 -21.96 -36.33
C GLU A 581 -3.44 -20.55 -36.42
N ALA A 582 -3.52 -19.79 -35.34
CA ALA A 582 -4.16 -18.47 -35.29
C ALA A 582 -3.20 -17.33 -35.67
N TYR A 583 -2.68 -17.36 -36.90
CA TYR A 583 -1.64 -16.43 -37.35
C TYR A 583 -2.04 -14.95 -37.27
N SER A 584 -3.32 -14.61 -37.45
CA SER A 584 -3.75 -13.20 -37.49
C SER A 584 -3.86 -12.53 -36.12
N VAL A 585 -3.82 -13.32 -35.04
CA VAL A 585 -3.93 -12.86 -33.65
C VAL A 585 -2.77 -13.30 -32.77
N ASN A 586 -2.03 -14.35 -33.15
CA ASN A 586 -1.02 -14.96 -32.26
C ASN A 586 0.30 -15.31 -32.94
N GLU A 587 0.61 -14.73 -34.09
CA GLU A 587 1.98 -14.79 -34.64
C GLU A 587 2.97 -13.99 -33.78
N VAL A 588 4.27 -14.18 -34.02
CA VAL A 588 5.38 -13.34 -33.52
C VAL A 588 6.07 -12.67 -34.70
N ALA A 589 6.72 -11.52 -34.50
CA ALA A 589 7.45 -10.85 -35.58
C ALA A 589 8.59 -9.96 -35.06
N ILE A 590 9.63 -9.79 -35.87
CA ILE A 590 10.82 -8.97 -35.57
C ILE A 590 10.46 -7.52 -35.24
N ASN A 591 9.47 -6.93 -35.93
CA ASN A 591 9.01 -5.56 -35.70
C ASN A 591 8.24 -5.38 -34.38
N TRP A 592 7.54 -6.42 -33.91
CA TRP A 592 6.85 -6.40 -32.63
C TRP A 592 7.85 -6.61 -31.50
N ASN A 593 8.74 -7.58 -31.65
CA ASN A 593 9.80 -7.85 -30.68
C ASN A 593 10.79 -6.70 -30.56
N SER A 594 11.07 -5.96 -31.64
CA SER A 594 11.97 -4.79 -31.59
C SER A 594 11.32 -3.64 -30.83
N ALA A 595 10.01 -3.44 -31.01
CA ALA A 595 9.25 -2.46 -30.24
C ALA A 595 9.24 -2.81 -28.74
N LEU A 596 9.03 -4.09 -28.40
CA LEU A 596 9.10 -4.58 -27.02
C LEU A 596 10.51 -4.48 -26.43
N ALA A 597 11.55 -4.86 -27.18
CA ALA A 597 12.93 -4.81 -26.73
C ALA A 597 13.37 -3.37 -26.45
N TRP A 598 12.99 -2.41 -27.30
CA TRP A 598 13.22 -0.99 -27.07
C TRP A 598 12.49 -0.52 -25.80
N LEU A 599 11.19 -0.84 -25.67
CA LEU A 599 10.36 -0.45 -24.52
C LEU A 599 10.89 -1.03 -23.20
N ALA A 600 11.23 -2.33 -23.19
CA ALA A 600 11.76 -3.03 -22.05
C ALA A 600 13.14 -2.50 -21.67
N SER A 601 13.96 -2.13 -22.67
CA SER A 601 15.26 -1.49 -22.42
C SER A 601 15.10 -0.18 -21.67
N TRP A 602 14.22 0.70 -22.17
CA TRP A 602 13.88 1.97 -21.54
C TRP A 602 13.28 1.77 -20.13
N ALA A 603 12.32 0.85 -19.99
CA ALA A 603 11.64 0.61 -18.72
C ALA A 603 12.61 0.08 -17.66
N ALA A 604 13.50 -0.84 -18.02
CA ALA A 604 14.52 -1.38 -17.13
C ALA A 604 15.49 -0.31 -16.60
N GLU A 605 15.83 0.73 -17.38
CA GLU A 605 16.58 1.90 -16.91
C GLU A 605 15.80 2.69 -15.85
N HIS A 606 14.48 2.83 -16.06
CA HIS A 606 13.59 3.64 -15.24
C HIS A 606 12.88 2.85 -14.14
N ALA A 607 13.29 1.60 -13.90
CA ALA A 607 12.68 0.72 -12.91
C ALA A 607 13.27 0.91 -11.50
N GLY A 608 14.38 1.64 -11.38
CA GLY A 608 15.14 1.74 -10.15
C GLY A 608 15.80 0.41 -9.77
N SER A 609 16.31 0.30 -8.55
CA SER A 609 16.69 -0.99 -7.96
C SER A 609 15.49 -1.61 -7.25
N THR A 610 15.39 -2.94 -7.31
CA THR A 610 14.62 -3.67 -6.30
C THR A 610 15.43 -3.57 -5.00
N PRO A 611 14.94 -2.92 -3.93
CA PRO A 611 15.57 -3.06 -2.64
C PRO A 611 15.66 -4.54 -2.30
N ALA A 612 16.81 -5.01 -1.82
CA ALA A 612 16.97 -6.41 -1.46
C ALA A 612 15.81 -6.81 -0.54
N VAL A 613 15.11 -7.90 -0.87
CA VAL A 613 14.10 -8.46 0.04
C VAL A 613 14.86 -8.84 1.31
N ASP A 614 14.52 -8.20 2.42
CA ASP A 614 15.12 -8.52 3.70
C ASP A 614 14.77 -9.98 4.07
N THR A 615 15.82 -10.79 4.14
CA THR A 615 15.76 -12.23 4.47
C THR A 615 16.38 -12.52 5.83
N THR A 616 16.85 -11.49 6.52
CA THR A 616 17.55 -11.57 7.79
C THR A 616 16.60 -11.22 8.94
N PRO A 617 16.38 -12.11 9.91
CA PRO A 617 15.66 -11.72 11.13
C PRO A 617 16.40 -10.59 11.87
N PRO A 618 15.67 -9.76 12.64
CA PRO A 618 16.29 -8.70 13.43
C PRO A 618 17.28 -9.31 14.43
N THR A 619 18.27 -8.53 14.87
CA THR A 619 19.17 -9.01 15.94
C THR A 619 18.39 -9.40 17.19
N VAL A 620 18.87 -10.42 17.89
CA VAL A 620 18.19 -10.96 19.08
C VAL A 620 18.04 -9.83 20.12
N PRO A 621 16.83 -9.58 20.66
CA PRO A 621 16.66 -8.59 21.72
C PRO A 621 17.51 -8.94 22.93
N GLY A 622 17.94 -7.94 23.70
CA GLY A 622 18.60 -8.18 24.97
C GLY A 622 17.74 -9.07 25.89
N THR A 623 18.38 -9.87 26.74
CA THR A 623 17.63 -10.67 27.73
C THR A 623 16.81 -9.71 28.60
N PRO A 624 15.47 -9.88 28.67
CA PRO A 624 14.61 -8.96 29.40
C PRO A 624 14.94 -8.98 30.90
N THR A 625 14.96 -7.81 31.51
CA THR A 625 15.13 -7.63 32.96
C THR A 625 13.78 -7.30 33.58
N ALA A 626 13.42 -8.02 34.64
CA ALA A 626 12.20 -7.77 35.39
C ALA A 626 12.41 -6.70 36.47
N SER A 627 11.43 -5.81 36.60
CA SER A 627 11.37 -4.75 37.60
C SER A 627 9.91 -4.48 37.99
N ALA A 628 9.69 -3.66 39.03
CA ALA A 628 8.34 -3.33 39.52
C ALA A 628 7.44 -4.56 39.69
N VAL A 629 7.99 -5.63 40.26
CA VAL A 629 7.30 -6.91 40.46
C VAL A 629 6.29 -6.74 41.60
N THR A 630 5.02 -6.99 41.32
CA THR A 630 3.94 -7.02 42.31
C THR A 630 3.39 -8.44 42.44
N ASP A 631 2.28 -8.59 43.16
CA ASP A 631 1.56 -9.85 43.27
C ASP A 631 0.84 -10.23 41.96
N THR A 632 0.53 -9.25 41.10
CA THR A 632 -0.27 -9.44 39.88
C THR A 632 0.33 -8.84 38.62
N SER A 633 1.52 -8.24 38.68
CA SER A 633 2.17 -7.62 37.53
C SER A 633 3.70 -7.63 37.59
N VAL A 634 4.33 -7.43 36.43
CA VAL A 634 5.77 -7.20 36.30
C VAL A 634 6.04 -6.28 35.11
N THR A 635 7.05 -5.42 35.22
CA THR A 635 7.56 -4.62 34.10
C THR A 635 8.85 -5.24 33.58
N LEU A 636 8.88 -5.51 32.28
CA LEU A 636 10.03 -6.04 31.57
C LEU A 636 10.66 -4.95 30.71
N THR A 637 11.97 -4.78 30.81
CA THR A 637 12.77 -3.91 29.93
C THR A 637 13.87 -4.71 29.25
N TRP A 638 14.23 -4.37 28.02
CA TRP A 638 15.29 -5.05 27.27
C TRP A 638 16.12 -4.07 26.44
N THR A 639 17.27 -4.53 25.95
CA THR A 639 18.04 -3.79 24.96
C THR A 639 17.39 -3.95 23.59
N ALA A 640 17.31 -2.86 22.82
CA ALA A 640 16.72 -2.86 21.49
C ALA A 640 17.43 -3.82 20.54
N SER A 641 16.65 -4.51 19.72
CA SER A 641 17.10 -5.12 18.49
C SER A 641 17.41 -4.05 17.44
N SER A 642 18.23 -4.44 16.48
CA SER A 642 18.55 -3.69 15.27
C SER A 642 18.31 -4.56 14.05
N ASP A 643 17.91 -3.92 12.98
CA ASP A 643 17.72 -4.53 11.67
C ASP A 643 17.98 -3.43 10.65
N PRO A 644 19.22 -3.34 10.11
CA PRO A 644 19.59 -2.23 9.22
C PRO A 644 18.86 -2.27 7.87
N GLU A 645 18.31 -3.41 7.47
CA GLU A 645 17.65 -3.62 6.18
C GLU A 645 16.19 -3.12 6.18
N SER A 646 15.36 -3.61 7.10
CA SER A 646 13.93 -3.28 7.18
C SER A 646 13.52 -2.58 8.46
N GLY A 647 14.37 -2.55 9.49
CA GLY A 647 14.08 -1.89 10.77
C GLY A 647 13.10 -2.70 11.65
N ILE A 648 12.98 -2.31 12.91
CA ILE A 648 12.15 -3.01 13.89
C ILE A 648 10.68 -2.55 13.78
N ALA A 649 9.78 -3.49 13.50
CA ALA A 649 8.34 -3.28 13.48
C ALA A 649 7.72 -3.28 14.88
N GLY A 650 8.33 -4.00 15.83
CA GLY A 650 7.92 -4.02 17.24
C GLY A 650 8.40 -5.27 17.97
N TYR A 651 7.95 -5.41 19.22
CA TYR A 651 8.27 -6.52 20.11
C TYR A 651 6.99 -7.16 20.66
N ASP A 652 6.98 -8.48 20.77
CA ASP A 652 5.96 -9.23 21.49
C ASP A 652 6.58 -9.86 22.74
N VAL A 653 5.95 -9.66 23.90
CA VAL A 653 6.31 -10.35 25.15
C VAL A 653 5.53 -11.65 25.21
N ILE A 654 6.26 -12.76 25.27
CA ILE A 654 5.73 -14.12 25.25
C ILE A 654 5.93 -14.74 26.63
N ARG A 655 4.84 -15.16 27.28
CA ARG A 655 4.88 -15.99 28.47
C ARG A 655 5.06 -17.46 28.07
N VAL A 656 6.03 -18.11 28.70
CA VAL A 656 6.38 -19.53 28.47
C VAL A 656 5.80 -20.37 29.61
N ALA A 657 4.97 -21.35 29.27
CA ALA A 657 4.38 -22.30 30.22
C ALA A 657 4.43 -23.73 29.66
N GLY A 658 5.50 -24.48 29.97
CA GLY A 658 5.78 -25.75 29.29
C GLY A 658 6.10 -25.52 27.81
N ASP A 659 5.43 -26.26 26.92
CA ASP A 659 5.55 -26.07 25.47
C ASP A 659 4.65 -24.94 24.91
N ALA A 660 3.79 -24.35 25.75
CA ALA A 660 2.89 -23.28 25.33
C ALA A 660 3.57 -21.91 25.35
N LEU A 661 3.52 -21.22 24.21
CA LEU A 661 3.96 -19.83 24.03
C LEU A 661 2.75 -18.92 23.86
N GLN A 662 2.54 -17.98 24.79
CA GLN A 662 1.43 -17.05 24.75
C GLN A 662 1.93 -15.60 24.68
N VAL A 663 1.55 -14.86 23.64
CA VAL A 663 1.78 -13.40 23.60
C VAL A 663 0.90 -12.73 24.66
N VAL A 664 1.52 -12.05 25.61
CA VAL A 664 0.86 -11.37 26.74
C VAL A 664 0.92 -9.85 26.64
N ALA A 665 1.80 -9.30 25.80
CA ALA A 665 1.85 -7.87 25.46
C ALA A 665 2.56 -7.66 24.11
N SER A 666 2.25 -6.56 23.42
CA SER A 666 2.98 -6.10 22.23
C SER A 666 3.29 -4.61 22.36
N THR A 667 4.48 -4.19 21.94
CA THR A 667 4.96 -2.80 22.07
C THR A 667 5.91 -2.42 20.95
N THR A 668 6.06 -1.13 20.65
CA THR A 668 7.09 -0.59 19.74
C THR A 668 8.31 -0.04 20.48
N THR A 669 8.25 0.02 21.82
CA THR A 669 9.36 0.43 22.68
C THR A 669 10.05 -0.78 23.31
N THR A 670 11.15 -0.57 24.02
CA THR A 670 11.90 -1.65 24.68
C THR A 670 11.46 -1.93 26.12
N SER A 671 10.17 -1.70 26.39
CA SER A 671 9.55 -1.92 27.71
C SER A 671 8.09 -2.32 27.56
N ALA A 672 7.64 -3.26 28.40
CA ALA A 672 6.24 -3.63 28.53
C ALA A 672 5.91 -4.09 29.96
N THR A 673 4.72 -3.74 30.45
CA THR A 673 4.18 -4.23 31.72
C THR A 673 3.19 -5.35 31.45
N VAL A 674 3.44 -6.53 32.03
CA VAL A 674 2.54 -7.68 32.00
C VAL A 674 1.70 -7.66 33.28
N THR A 675 0.38 -7.68 33.14
CA THR A 675 -0.59 -7.68 34.25
C THR A 675 -1.40 -8.98 34.30
N GLY A 676 -2.22 -9.15 35.33
CA GLY A 676 -3.08 -10.34 35.49
C GLY A 676 -2.33 -11.61 35.86
N LEU A 677 -1.13 -11.47 36.46
CA LEU A 677 -0.35 -12.60 36.95
C LEU A 677 -0.90 -13.11 38.28
N THR A 678 -0.64 -14.37 38.61
CA THR A 678 -1.03 -14.97 39.87
C THR A 678 0.00 -14.67 40.97
N PRO A 679 -0.39 -14.34 42.21
CA PRO A 679 0.54 -14.13 43.32
C PRO A 679 1.44 -15.33 43.61
N SER A 680 2.63 -15.07 44.15
CA SER A 680 3.64 -16.10 44.54
C SER A 680 4.02 -17.11 43.45
N THR A 681 3.82 -16.78 42.17
CA THR A 681 3.96 -17.69 41.04
C THR A 681 5.16 -17.31 40.18
N SER A 682 6.00 -18.30 39.85
CA SER A 682 7.09 -18.11 38.90
C SER A 682 6.55 -18.04 37.47
N ASN A 683 6.95 -17.01 36.74
CA ASN A 683 6.58 -16.77 35.35
C ASN A 683 7.85 -16.63 34.52
N THR A 684 7.90 -17.30 33.37
CA THR A 684 9.01 -17.19 32.42
C THR A 684 8.55 -16.39 31.20
N PHE A 685 9.35 -15.42 30.77
CA PHE A 685 9.06 -14.56 29.64
C PHE A 685 10.22 -14.54 28.63
N VAL A 686 9.88 -14.50 27.35
CA VAL A 686 10.77 -14.25 26.21
C VAL A 686 10.26 -13.00 25.49
N VAL A 687 11.16 -12.22 24.90
CA VAL A 687 10.81 -11.09 24.03
C VAL A 687 11.14 -11.47 22.60
N ARG A 688 10.15 -11.36 21.71
CA ARG A 688 10.31 -11.56 20.28
C ARG A 688 10.40 -10.22 19.57
N ALA A 689 11.54 -9.90 18.97
CA ALA A 689 11.59 -8.79 18.00
C ALA A 689 10.98 -9.24 16.67
N ARG A 690 10.29 -8.31 16.00
CA ARG A 690 9.82 -8.46 14.63
C ARG A 690 10.34 -7.30 13.80
N ASN A 691 10.86 -7.58 12.61
CA ASN A 691 11.23 -6.55 11.65
C ASN A 691 10.06 -6.24 10.68
N ASN A 692 10.22 -5.25 9.82
CA ASN A 692 9.18 -4.89 8.84
C ASN A 692 9.05 -5.92 7.70
N ALA A 693 10.02 -6.82 7.54
CA ALA A 693 9.94 -8.01 6.69
C ALA A 693 9.22 -9.20 7.35
N ARG A 694 8.70 -9.04 8.58
CA ARG A 694 7.98 -10.06 9.37
C ARG A 694 8.83 -11.27 9.78
N LEU A 695 10.15 -11.13 9.74
CA LEU A 695 11.07 -12.07 10.35
C LEU A 695 11.22 -11.75 11.85
N SER A 696 11.58 -12.75 12.64
CA SER A 696 11.60 -12.61 14.10
C SER A 696 12.75 -13.32 14.76
N SER A 697 13.20 -12.77 15.89
CA SER A 697 14.20 -13.36 16.76
C SER A 697 13.75 -13.27 18.22
N ASP A 698 14.02 -14.34 18.97
CA ASP A 698 13.58 -14.50 20.36
C ASP A 698 14.77 -14.30 21.30
N SER A 699 14.60 -13.49 22.34
CA SER A 699 15.59 -13.32 23.39
C SER A 699 15.78 -14.58 24.24
N SER A 700 16.85 -14.63 25.02
CA SER A 700 16.92 -15.60 26.11
C SER A 700 15.83 -15.33 27.15
N PRO A 701 15.26 -16.36 27.79
CA PRO A 701 14.16 -16.19 28.73
C PRO A 701 14.61 -15.52 30.04
N VAL A 702 13.68 -14.80 30.67
CA VAL A 702 13.79 -14.35 32.07
C VAL A 702 12.71 -15.03 32.90
N THR A 703 13.08 -15.56 34.07
CA THR A 703 12.12 -16.08 35.04
C THR A 703 12.03 -15.14 36.23
N VAL A 704 10.80 -14.73 36.56
CA VAL A 704 10.49 -13.84 37.69
C VAL A 704 9.35 -14.42 38.49
N ARG A 705 9.43 -14.34 39.81
CA ARG A 705 8.35 -14.76 40.71
C ARG A 705 7.61 -13.54 41.21
N THR A 706 6.29 -13.50 41.03
CA THR A 706 5.42 -12.46 41.61
C THR A 706 5.49 -12.49 43.13
N THR A 707 5.31 -11.34 43.77
CA THR A 707 5.33 -11.25 45.23
C THR A 707 4.12 -11.96 45.85
N GLY A 708 4.20 -12.25 47.14
CA GLY A 708 3.01 -12.66 47.90
C GLY A 708 1.98 -11.55 47.97
N SER A 709 0.70 -11.90 48.09
CA SER A 709 -0.33 -10.95 48.49
C SER A 709 0.00 -10.51 49.91
N THR A 710 0.40 -9.26 50.13
CA THR A 710 0.38 -8.68 51.46
C THR A 710 -1.09 -8.40 51.77
N THR A 711 -1.76 -9.36 52.41
CA THR A 711 -3.10 -9.11 52.96
C THR A 711 -2.94 -8.16 54.13
N ASP A 712 -3.20 -6.88 53.89
CA ASP A 712 -3.51 -5.88 54.92
C ASP A 712 -4.65 -6.44 55.78
N LEU A 713 -4.45 -6.57 57.10
CA LEU A 713 -5.46 -7.13 57.99
C LEU A 713 -6.34 -6.00 58.54
N PRO A 714 -7.65 -6.19 58.76
CA PRO A 714 -8.46 -5.16 59.39
C PRO A 714 -7.94 -4.79 60.79
N PRO A 715 -8.13 -3.54 61.26
CA PRO A 715 -7.66 -3.12 62.56
C PRO A 715 -8.17 -4.00 63.70
N SER A 716 -7.39 -4.10 64.78
CA SER A 716 -7.85 -4.74 66.01
C SER A 716 -9.10 -4.04 66.55
N THR A 717 -9.99 -4.78 67.24
CA THR A 717 -11.18 -4.20 67.87
C THR A 717 -10.80 -3.13 68.91
N PRO A 718 -11.43 -1.94 68.90
CA PRO A 718 -11.22 -0.93 69.94
C PRO A 718 -11.59 -1.44 71.34
N GLY A 719 -10.96 -0.89 72.37
CA GLY A 719 -11.30 -1.22 73.77
C GLY A 719 -12.73 -0.80 74.16
N LEU A 720 -13.20 -1.28 75.32
CA LEU A 720 -14.49 -0.86 75.90
C LEU A 720 -14.52 0.67 76.10
N PRO A 721 -15.47 1.39 75.47
CA PRO A 721 -15.61 2.82 75.69
C PRO A 721 -16.05 3.14 77.11
N VAL A 722 -15.56 4.27 77.64
CA VAL A 722 -15.93 4.80 78.95
C VAL A 722 -16.51 6.20 78.77
N ALA A 723 -17.68 6.45 79.36
CA ALA A 723 -18.34 7.74 79.34
C ALA A 723 -17.95 8.62 80.54
N SER A 724 -17.65 9.89 80.29
CA SER A 724 -17.35 10.90 81.29
C SER A 724 -17.96 12.25 80.92
N THR A 725 -17.89 13.23 81.83
CA THR A 725 -18.33 14.62 81.56
C THR A 725 -19.78 14.69 81.05
N ILE A 726 -20.67 13.88 81.64
CA ILE A 726 -22.05 13.74 81.19
C ILE A 726 -22.84 15.00 81.57
N THR A 727 -23.47 15.62 80.58
CA THR A 727 -24.34 16.80 80.73
C THR A 727 -25.81 16.43 80.42
N GLN A 728 -26.71 17.41 80.39
CA GLN A 728 -28.08 17.20 79.89
C GLN A 728 -28.10 16.77 78.43
N THR A 729 -27.14 17.22 77.60
CA THR A 729 -27.19 17.03 76.14
C THR A 729 -25.88 16.51 75.53
N GLY A 730 -24.97 15.98 76.34
CA GLY A 730 -23.69 15.47 75.85
C GLY A 730 -22.93 14.58 76.82
N ALA A 731 -21.89 13.94 76.32
CA ALA A 731 -20.93 13.14 77.08
C ALA A 731 -19.62 13.01 76.30
N THR A 732 -18.50 12.82 76.99
CA THR A 732 -17.23 12.44 76.36
C THR A 732 -17.06 10.93 76.45
N LEU A 733 -16.72 10.29 75.34
CA LEU A 733 -16.33 8.89 75.29
C LEU A 733 -14.82 8.77 75.05
N THR A 734 -14.17 7.86 75.78
CA THR A 734 -12.76 7.48 75.59
C THR A 734 -12.61 5.97 75.54
N TRP A 735 -11.67 5.43 74.78
CA TRP A 735 -11.41 3.99 74.67
C TRP A 735 -9.92 3.70 74.47
N SER A 736 -9.53 2.42 74.51
CA SER A 736 -8.17 2.01 74.13
C SER A 736 -8.04 1.93 72.60
N ALA A 737 -6.96 2.48 72.07
CA ALA A 737 -6.71 2.54 70.62
C ALA A 737 -6.55 1.14 69.99
N SER A 738 -6.97 1.02 68.73
CA SER A 738 -6.72 -0.14 67.89
C SER A 738 -5.31 -0.11 67.29
N THR A 739 -4.79 -1.30 66.95
CA THR A 739 -3.54 -1.48 66.19
C THR A 739 -3.82 -2.13 64.85
N ASP A 740 -3.01 -1.83 63.86
CA ASP A 740 -3.16 -2.27 62.47
C ASP A 740 -1.78 -2.34 61.82
N ASP A 741 -1.57 -3.21 60.82
CA ASP A 741 -0.28 -3.39 60.16
C ASP A 741 0.05 -2.28 59.16
N THR A 742 -0.95 -1.56 58.63
CA THR A 742 -0.76 -0.39 57.75
C THR A 742 -1.14 0.94 58.41
N GLY A 743 -1.89 0.88 59.51
CA GLY A 743 -2.15 1.98 60.42
C GLY A 743 -3.63 2.35 60.52
N VAL A 744 -4.07 2.76 61.71
CA VAL A 744 -5.46 3.16 61.99
C VAL A 744 -5.68 4.63 61.61
N THR A 745 -6.65 4.92 60.74
CA THR A 745 -6.98 6.26 60.25
C THR A 745 -8.13 6.93 61.00
N GLY A 746 -8.98 6.16 61.70
CA GLY A 746 -10.06 6.73 62.51
C GLY A 746 -11.00 5.70 63.14
N TYR A 747 -12.01 6.21 63.84
CA TYR A 747 -13.02 5.45 64.58
C TYR A 747 -14.43 5.96 64.27
N ASP A 748 -15.38 5.04 64.13
CA ASP A 748 -16.81 5.33 64.11
C ASP A 748 -17.41 4.97 65.48
N VAL A 749 -18.21 5.88 66.06
CA VAL A 749 -19.03 5.61 67.24
C VAL A 749 -20.46 5.35 66.78
N LEU A 750 -21.02 4.20 67.17
CA LEU A 750 -22.30 3.71 66.66
C LEU A 750 -23.30 3.48 67.78
N ARG A 751 -24.57 3.75 67.50
CA ARG A 751 -25.69 3.34 68.35
C ARG A 751 -25.84 1.82 68.30
N ALA A 752 -25.78 1.16 69.46
CA ALA A 752 -25.79 -0.31 69.52
C ALA A 752 -27.09 -0.94 69.01
N GLN A 753 -28.21 -0.20 69.06
CA GLN A 753 -29.54 -0.70 68.67
C GLN A 753 -29.71 -0.85 67.15
N ASP A 754 -29.17 0.07 66.36
CA ASP A 754 -29.43 0.18 64.91
C ASP A 754 -28.16 0.33 64.05
N GLY A 755 -26.99 0.40 64.67
CA GLY A 755 -25.71 0.56 63.98
C GLY A 755 -25.49 1.92 63.35
N THR A 756 -26.28 2.95 63.70
CA THR A 756 -26.12 4.30 63.14
C THR A 756 -24.84 4.94 63.68
N VAL A 757 -23.98 5.45 62.80
CA VAL A 757 -22.81 6.25 63.21
C VAL A 757 -23.29 7.59 63.76
N VAL A 758 -23.03 7.83 65.05
CA VAL A 758 -23.43 9.05 65.78
C VAL A 758 -22.30 10.06 65.91
N ALA A 759 -21.04 9.62 65.76
CA ALA A 759 -19.87 10.47 65.70
C ALA A 759 -18.70 9.72 65.04
N THR A 760 -17.71 10.47 64.55
CA THR A 760 -16.44 9.93 64.07
C THR A 760 -15.29 10.64 64.78
N SER A 761 -14.14 9.98 64.91
CA SER A 761 -12.94 10.57 65.51
C SER A 761 -11.67 10.00 64.89
N SER A 762 -10.64 10.82 64.73
CA SER A 762 -9.28 10.39 64.34
C SER A 762 -8.44 9.93 65.54
N THR A 763 -8.96 10.01 66.76
CA THR A 763 -8.28 9.65 68.01
C THR A 763 -9.18 8.76 68.87
N PRO A 764 -8.68 8.04 69.90
CA PRO A 764 -9.50 7.14 70.70
C PRO A 764 -10.39 7.87 71.75
N SER A 765 -10.96 9.01 71.35
CA SER A 765 -11.82 9.86 72.17
C SER A 765 -12.76 10.67 71.28
N VAL A 766 -13.99 10.93 71.73
CA VAL A 766 -14.93 11.86 71.08
C VAL A 766 -15.87 12.52 72.10
N THR A 767 -16.23 13.78 71.85
CA THR A 767 -17.30 14.47 72.61
C THR A 767 -18.59 14.43 71.82
N LEU A 768 -19.62 13.82 72.41
CA LEU A 768 -20.97 13.75 71.87
C LEU A 768 -21.79 14.96 72.35
N THR A 769 -22.55 15.54 71.44
CA THR A 769 -23.47 16.66 71.70
C THR A 769 -24.85 16.35 71.11
N GLY A 770 -25.87 17.12 71.50
CA GLY A 770 -27.23 16.93 71.00
C GLY A 770 -27.94 15.67 71.52
N LEU A 771 -27.46 15.08 72.61
CA LEU A 771 -28.12 13.96 73.29
C LEU A 771 -29.41 14.43 73.97
N THR A 772 -30.38 13.53 74.12
CA THR A 772 -31.66 13.83 74.78
C THR A 772 -31.48 13.79 76.30
N PRO A 773 -31.92 14.81 77.08
CA PRO A 773 -31.86 14.79 78.54
C PRO A 773 -32.56 13.59 79.18
N GLY A 774 -32.06 13.13 80.33
CA GLY A 774 -32.64 12.03 81.11
C GLY A 774 -32.73 10.67 80.42
N THR A 775 -32.02 10.44 79.31
CA THR A 775 -32.15 9.27 78.42
C THR A 775 -30.91 8.37 78.49
N ASP A 776 -31.12 7.04 78.47
CA ASP A 776 -30.03 6.07 78.41
C ASP A 776 -29.50 5.96 76.97
N HIS A 777 -28.19 6.03 76.80
CA HIS A 777 -27.49 5.86 75.52
C HIS A 777 -26.61 4.61 75.58
N VAL A 778 -26.74 3.74 74.57
CA VAL A 778 -25.95 2.51 74.42
C VAL A 778 -25.13 2.59 73.13
N LEU A 779 -23.80 2.69 73.25
CA LEU A 779 -22.91 2.98 72.13
C LEU A 779 -21.77 1.95 72.01
N THR A 780 -21.29 1.73 70.79
CA THR A 780 -20.15 0.87 70.43
C THR A 780 -19.18 1.64 69.53
N VAL A 781 -17.96 1.15 69.35
CA VAL A 781 -16.94 1.80 68.52
C VAL A 781 -16.27 0.76 67.61
N ARG A 782 -15.95 1.13 66.36
CA ARG A 782 -15.05 0.37 65.47
C ARG A 782 -13.95 1.26 64.91
N ALA A 783 -12.81 0.68 64.55
CA ALA A 783 -11.68 1.35 63.90
C ALA A 783 -11.69 1.15 62.38
N LYS A 784 -10.97 2.03 61.67
CA LYS A 784 -10.74 2.01 60.22
C LYS A 784 -9.25 2.14 59.91
N ASP A 785 -8.72 1.35 58.98
CA ASP A 785 -7.30 1.42 58.53
C ASP A 785 -7.09 2.38 57.33
N THR A 786 -5.91 2.34 56.73
CA THR A 786 -5.56 3.11 55.53
C THR A 786 -6.18 2.57 54.24
N ALA A 787 -6.51 1.28 54.17
CA ALA A 787 -7.20 0.65 53.04
C ALA A 787 -8.74 0.74 53.11
N GLY A 788 -9.28 1.25 54.23
CA GLY A 788 -10.70 1.40 54.49
C GLY A 788 -11.38 0.17 55.08
N GLN A 789 -10.64 -0.84 55.54
CA GLN A 789 -11.20 -2.00 56.24
C GLN A 789 -11.65 -1.61 57.65
N LEU A 790 -12.65 -2.32 58.18
CA LEU A 790 -13.29 -2.01 59.46
C LEU A 790 -13.03 -3.14 60.47
N SER A 791 -12.71 -2.76 61.71
CA SER A 791 -12.62 -3.72 62.82
C SER A 791 -14.00 -4.27 63.18
N ALA A 792 -14.03 -5.35 63.98
CA ALA A 792 -15.23 -5.70 64.74
C ALA A 792 -15.61 -4.59 65.74
N LEU A 793 -16.88 -4.55 66.16
CA LEU A 793 -17.41 -3.59 67.14
C LEU A 793 -16.86 -3.89 68.54
N SER A 794 -16.54 -2.84 69.29
CA SER A 794 -16.20 -2.93 70.71
C SER A 794 -17.41 -3.36 71.56
N PRO A 795 -17.20 -3.83 72.80
CA PRO A 795 -18.31 -4.02 73.75
C PRO A 795 -19.02 -2.68 74.02
N SER A 796 -20.34 -2.72 74.26
CA SER A 796 -21.14 -1.51 74.39
C SER A 796 -20.94 -0.80 75.74
N VAL A 797 -20.93 0.53 75.71
CA VAL A 797 -21.02 1.39 76.89
C VAL A 797 -22.47 1.88 77.06
N THR A 798 -22.96 1.90 78.30
CA THR A 798 -24.27 2.49 78.65
C THR A 798 -24.07 3.64 79.63
N PHE A 799 -24.66 4.80 79.33
CA PHE A 799 -24.69 5.93 80.24
C PHE A 799 -26.00 6.73 80.08
N ARG A 800 -26.38 7.51 81.10
CA ARG A 800 -27.61 8.31 81.12
C ARG A 800 -27.29 9.80 81.21
N THR A 801 -27.85 10.61 80.32
CA THR A 801 -27.76 12.09 80.40
C THR A 801 -28.48 12.65 81.63
N LEU A 802 -28.06 13.83 82.08
CA LEU A 802 -28.69 14.48 83.25
C LEU A 802 -30.15 14.91 82.94
N PRO A 803 -31.06 14.93 83.93
CA PRO A 803 -32.45 15.40 83.75
C PRO A 803 -32.55 16.90 83.43
N GLU A 804 -33.63 17.30 82.77
CA GLU A 804 -33.95 18.71 82.45
C GLU A 804 -34.24 19.55 83.72
N VAL A 805 -33.77 20.81 83.76
CA VAL A 805 -34.03 21.75 84.87
C VAL A 805 -35.07 22.76 84.41
N THR A 806 -36.25 22.78 85.05
CA THR A 806 -37.34 23.72 84.74
C THR A 806 -37.11 25.08 85.40
N THR A 807 -37.02 26.16 84.61
CA THR A 807 -36.94 27.55 85.10
C THR A 807 -38.34 28.11 85.44
N PRO A 808 -38.57 28.69 86.64
CA PRO A 808 -39.84 29.35 86.98
C PRO A 808 -40.01 30.71 86.26
N PRO A 809 -41.25 31.12 85.92
CA PRO A 809 -41.54 32.45 85.37
C PRO A 809 -41.17 33.62 86.31
N PRO A 810 -40.91 34.84 85.79
CA PRO A 810 -40.59 36.04 86.58
C PRO A 810 -41.61 36.36 87.69
N GLY A 811 -41.15 36.54 88.94
CA GLY A 811 -41.97 36.97 90.08
C GLY A 811 -42.64 35.85 90.90
N ALA A 812 -42.34 34.59 90.62
CA ALA A 812 -43.03 33.43 91.21
C ALA A 812 -42.30 32.80 92.43
N CYS A 813 -41.47 33.58 93.12
CA CYS A 813 -40.79 33.17 94.37
C CYS A 813 -40.79 34.29 95.41
N ARG A 814 -40.86 33.92 96.69
CA ARG A 814 -40.66 34.81 97.84
C ARG A 814 -39.55 34.27 98.72
N VAL A 815 -38.64 35.13 99.17
CA VAL A 815 -37.54 34.75 100.07
C VAL A 815 -37.59 35.58 101.35
N SER A 816 -37.55 34.93 102.50
CA SER A 816 -37.35 35.61 103.79
C SER A 816 -35.98 35.28 104.36
N TYR A 817 -35.31 36.30 104.87
CA TYR A 817 -33.99 36.22 105.49
C TYR A 817 -34.06 36.81 106.90
N THR A 818 -33.64 36.04 107.89
CA THR A 818 -33.47 36.52 109.27
C THR A 818 -32.08 36.18 109.75
N ALA A 819 -31.46 37.09 110.50
CA ALA A 819 -30.15 36.88 111.10
C ALA A 819 -30.14 37.28 112.57
N ASN A 820 -29.44 36.48 113.37
CA ASN A 820 -29.09 36.80 114.75
C ASN A 820 -27.57 36.90 114.85
N SER A 821 -27.04 38.04 115.31
CA SER A 821 -25.61 38.37 115.22
C SER A 821 -25.00 38.58 116.61
N TRP A 822 -23.74 38.21 116.79
CA TRP A 822 -22.95 38.41 118.00
C TRP A 822 -21.48 38.61 117.66
N GLY A 823 -20.82 39.59 118.29
CA GLY A 823 -19.40 39.86 118.05
C GLY A 823 -19.09 39.98 116.55
N THR A 824 -18.30 39.05 116.02
CA THR A 824 -17.92 38.95 114.60
C THR A 824 -18.62 37.81 113.84
N GLY A 825 -19.63 37.16 114.43
CA GLY A 825 -20.35 36.02 113.87
C GLY A 825 -21.87 36.22 113.83
N PHE A 826 -22.55 35.46 112.97
CA PHE A 826 -24.00 35.42 112.91
C PHE A 826 -24.52 34.07 112.42
N THR A 827 -25.76 33.75 112.80
CA THR A 827 -26.54 32.69 112.16
C THR A 827 -27.65 33.33 111.34
N ALA A 828 -27.82 32.87 110.11
CA ALA A 828 -28.91 33.26 109.23
C ALA A 828 -29.79 32.07 108.86
N SER A 829 -31.11 32.33 108.85
CA SER A 829 -32.12 31.41 108.33
C SER A 829 -32.75 32.01 107.09
N ILE A 830 -32.88 31.20 106.04
CA ILE A 830 -33.53 31.58 104.79
C ILE A 830 -34.68 30.62 104.52
N THR A 831 -35.87 31.18 104.30
CA THR A 831 -37.02 30.42 103.81
C THR A 831 -37.30 30.82 102.37
N VAL A 832 -37.32 29.83 101.49
CA VAL A 832 -37.65 29.99 100.07
C VAL A 832 -39.06 29.45 99.84
N THR A 833 -39.95 30.31 99.37
CA THR A 833 -41.36 29.99 99.12
C THR A 833 -41.63 30.00 97.63
N ASN A 834 -42.24 28.92 97.14
CA ASN A 834 -42.76 28.81 95.79
C ASN A 834 -44.12 29.49 95.70
N THR A 835 -44.18 30.68 95.11
CA THR A 835 -45.45 31.40 94.88
C THR A 835 -46.03 31.15 93.49
N SER A 836 -45.42 30.24 92.71
CA SER A 836 -45.94 29.79 91.42
C SER A 836 -47.11 28.80 91.58
N SER A 837 -47.85 28.59 90.50
CA SER A 837 -48.96 27.62 90.42
C SER A 837 -48.51 26.16 90.23
N SER A 838 -47.20 25.90 90.13
CA SER A 838 -46.62 24.58 89.84
C SER A 838 -45.53 24.20 90.84
N ALA A 839 -45.42 22.91 91.16
CA ALA A 839 -44.33 22.45 92.02
C ALA A 839 -42.96 22.65 91.34
N TRP A 840 -41.97 23.14 92.07
CA TRP A 840 -40.58 23.06 91.65
C TRP A 840 -40.06 21.65 91.93
N THR A 841 -39.22 21.12 91.04
CA THR A 841 -38.55 19.82 91.23
C THR A 841 -37.11 19.98 91.73
N SER A 842 -36.51 21.16 91.51
CA SER A 842 -35.23 21.60 92.05
C SER A 842 -35.18 23.13 92.15
N TRP A 843 -34.30 23.67 92.99
CA TRP A 843 -34.11 25.11 93.14
C TRP A 843 -32.67 25.49 93.47
N ARG A 844 -32.24 26.63 92.94
CA ARG A 844 -30.94 27.27 93.15
C ARG A 844 -31.15 28.72 93.54
N LEU A 845 -30.91 29.03 94.80
CA LEU A 845 -30.97 30.39 95.36
C LEU A 845 -29.66 31.13 95.08
N GLY A 846 -29.73 32.41 94.71
CA GLY A 846 -28.60 33.31 94.58
C GLY A 846 -28.84 34.65 95.28
N PHE A 847 -27.87 35.14 96.04
CA PHE A 847 -27.88 36.48 96.64
C PHE A 847 -26.46 37.01 96.84
N THR A 848 -26.34 38.31 97.09
CA THR A 848 -25.04 38.96 97.32
C THR A 848 -25.06 39.66 98.67
N PHE A 849 -24.02 39.44 99.48
CA PHE A 849 -23.85 40.17 100.73
C PHE A 849 -23.47 41.64 100.47
N PRO A 850 -24.08 42.61 101.16
CA PRO A 850 -23.74 44.02 101.00
C PRO A 850 -22.35 44.40 101.55
N GLY A 851 -21.83 43.63 102.50
CA GLY A 851 -20.55 43.88 103.16
C GLY A 851 -19.55 42.73 102.99
N ASP A 852 -18.70 42.55 103.98
CA ASP A 852 -17.63 41.55 103.98
C ASP A 852 -18.07 40.16 104.45
N GLN A 853 -19.39 39.93 104.57
CA GLN A 853 -19.91 38.69 105.16
C GLN A 853 -19.47 37.43 104.40
N LYS A 854 -19.09 36.41 105.16
CA LYS A 854 -18.68 35.09 104.65
C LYS A 854 -19.51 33.98 105.25
N VAL A 855 -19.98 33.05 104.40
CA VAL A 855 -20.59 31.79 104.84
C VAL A 855 -19.47 30.88 105.34
N THR A 856 -19.55 30.44 106.59
CA THR A 856 -18.56 29.53 107.19
C THR A 856 -19.06 28.08 107.23
N GLN A 857 -20.35 27.87 107.48
CA GLN A 857 -20.95 26.53 107.49
C GLN A 857 -22.45 26.59 107.18
N GLY A 858 -22.91 25.91 106.13
CA GLY A 858 -24.32 25.81 105.75
C GLY A 858 -24.93 24.43 106.03
N TRP A 859 -26.25 24.36 106.09
CA TRP A 859 -27.01 23.10 106.21
C TRP A 859 -28.29 23.12 105.38
N SER A 860 -28.86 21.93 105.18
CA SER A 860 -30.06 21.68 104.36
C SER A 860 -29.95 22.12 102.89
N ALA A 861 -28.76 22.51 102.43
CA ALA A 861 -28.43 22.81 101.04
C ALA A 861 -26.91 22.86 100.85
N THR A 862 -26.47 22.91 99.59
CA THR A 862 -25.06 23.07 99.23
C THR A 862 -24.76 24.54 98.94
N TYR A 863 -23.77 25.11 99.64
CA TYR A 863 -23.41 26.52 99.55
C TYR A 863 -22.10 26.70 98.79
N SER A 864 -22.04 27.73 97.95
CA SER A 864 -20.82 28.19 97.28
C SER A 864 -20.78 29.70 97.31
N GLN A 865 -19.66 30.30 97.71
CA GLN A 865 -19.49 31.74 97.75
C GLN A 865 -18.23 32.16 96.98
N THR A 866 -18.39 33.14 96.08
CA THR A 866 -17.29 33.78 95.36
C THR A 866 -17.38 35.28 95.59
N GLY A 867 -16.38 35.86 96.27
CA GLY A 867 -16.45 37.26 96.71
C GLY A 867 -17.63 37.47 97.67
N ALA A 868 -18.53 38.40 97.34
CA ALA A 868 -19.75 38.66 98.10
C ALA A 868 -20.96 37.85 97.60
N ALA A 869 -20.87 37.20 96.43
CA ALA A 869 -21.97 36.47 95.81
C ALA A 869 -22.05 35.04 96.35
N VAL A 870 -23.23 34.64 96.80
CA VAL A 870 -23.55 33.32 97.36
C VAL A 870 -24.55 32.62 96.44
N THR A 871 -24.22 31.37 96.10
CA THR A 871 -25.13 30.42 95.45
C THR A 871 -25.45 29.30 96.43
N VAL A 872 -26.72 28.94 96.52
CA VAL A 872 -27.21 27.83 97.34
C VAL A 872 -28.07 26.92 96.50
N THR A 873 -27.76 25.63 96.45
CA THR A 873 -28.51 24.65 95.65
C THR A 873 -29.17 23.65 96.59
N ASN A 874 -30.42 23.26 96.30
CA ASN A 874 -31.18 22.33 97.12
C ASN A 874 -30.41 21.04 97.44
N ALA A 875 -30.64 20.49 98.63
CA ALA A 875 -30.23 19.13 98.94
C ALA A 875 -31.12 18.12 98.19
N PRO A 876 -30.70 16.85 98.01
CA PRO A 876 -31.46 15.86 97.27
C PRO A 876 -32.90 15.65 97.78
N TRP A 877 -33.14 15.84 99.07
CA TRP A 877 -34.44 15.58 99.72
C TRP A 877 -35.37 16.80 99.80
N ASN A 878 -34.89 18.02 99.47
CA ASN A 878 -35.71 19.24 99.52
C ASN A 878 -35.75 20.04 98.21
N GLY A 879 -35.39 19.40 97.09
CA GLY A 879 -35.51 20.01 95.77
C GLY A 879 -36.95 20.23 95.34
N THR A 880 -37.86 19.34 95.76
CA THR A 880 -39.28 19.46 95.43
C THR A 880 -39.99 20.41 96.38
N VAL A 881 -40.51 21.53 95.85
CA VAL A 881 -41.30 22.51 96.61
C VAL A 881 -42.66 22.66 95.92
N PRO A 882 -43.75 22.13 96.51
CA PRO A 882 -45.10 22.27 95.93
C PRO A 882 -45.51 23.72 95.68
N ALA A 883 -46.52 23.95 94.83
CA ALA A 883 -47.11 25.26 94.64
C ALA A 883 -47.66 25.80 95.98
N GLY A 884 -47.27 27.03 96.37
CA GLY A 884 -47.57 27.62 97.68
C GLY A 884 -46.75 27.06 98.86
N GLY A 885 -45.87 26.08 98.61
CA GLY A 885 -45.02 25.47 99.63
C GLY A 885 -43.72 26.25 99.90
N SER A 886 -43.07 25.92 101.01
CA SER A 886 -41.79 26.54 101.42
C SER A 886 -40.77 25.50 101.85
N THR A 887 -39.49 25.83 101.70
CA THR A 887 -38.36 25.09 102.27
C THR A 887 -37.45 26.04 103.01
N SER A 888 -36.85 25.58 104.11
CA SER A 888 -35.97 26.39 104.96
C SER A 888 -34.57 25.81 105.01
N ILE A 889 -33.60 26.72 104.90
CA ILE A 889 -32.16 26.45 104.94
C ILE A 889 -31.50 27.46 105.87
N GLY A 890 -30.26 27.19 106.27
CA GLY A 890 -29.55 28.12 107.15
C GLY A 890 -28.04 27.96 107.07
N PHE A 891 -27.35 28.96 107.58
CA PHE A 891 -25.90 28.94 107.67
C PHE A 891 -25.39 29.80 108.83
N ASN A 892 -24.18 29.49 109.28
CA ASN A 892 -23.35 30.36 110.10
C ASN A 892 -22.42 31.17 109.19
N GLY A 893 -22.20 32.43 109.55
CA GLY A 893 -21.30 33.32 108.84
C GLY A 893 -20.49 34.24 109.77
N SER A 894 -19.47 34.87 109.19
CA SER A 894 -18.60 35.86 109.85
C SER A 894 -18.67 37.20 109.13
N TYR A 895 -18.45 38.30 109.86
CA TYR A 895 -18.43 39.67 109.32
C TYR A 895 -17.59 40.62 110.19
N SER A 896 -17.27 41.80 109.68
CA SER A 896 -16.74 42.91 110.47
C SER A 896 -17.60 44.18 110.30
N GLY A 897 -17.69 45.01 111.35
CA GLY A 897 -18.52 46.23 111.33
C GLY A 897 -20.02 45.92 111.47
N THR A 898 -20.83 46.25 110.46
CA THR A 898 -22.30 46.16 110.52
C THR A 898 -22.80 44.99 109.66
N ASN A 899 -23.60 44.07 110.22
CA ASN A 899 -24.18 42.96 109.47
C ASN A 899 -25.46 43.38 108.74
N THR A 900 -25.30 44.00 107.57
CA THR A 900 -26.44 44.39 106.72
C THR A 900 -27.00 43.19 105.95
N ALA A 901 -28.31 42.93 106.09
CA ALA A 901 -28.98 41.84 105.38
C ALA A 901 -29.00 42.05 103.86
N PRO A 902 -28.88 40.99 103.04
CA PRO A 902 -29.12 41.05 101.60
C PRO A 902 -30.57 41.47 101.30
N THR A 903 -30.75 42.35 100.32
CA THR A 903 -32.07 42.87 99.93
C THR A 903 -32.60 42.30 98.61
N ALA A 904 -31.79 41.53 97.88
CA ALA A 904 -32.15 40.92 96.60
C ALA A 904 -31.76 39.45 96.56
N PHE A 905 -32.73 38.61 96.19
CA PHE A 905 -32.58 37.17 96.05
C PHE A 905 -33.10 36.73 94.67
N THR A 906 -32.50 35.67 94.14
CA THR A 906 -32.95 35.00 92.92
C THR A 906 -33.13 33.52 93.17
N VAL A 907 -34.15 32.89 92.58
CA VAL A 907 -34.30 31.43 92.54
C VAL A 907 -34.29 31.00 91.08
N ASN A 908 -33.39 30.08 90.73
CA ASN A 908 -33.13 29.62 89.36
C ASN A 908 -32.86 30.78 88.38
N GLY A 909 -32.22 31.85 88.86
CA GLY A 909 -31.91 33.05 88.09
C GLY A 909 -33.02 34.10 88.03
N THR A 910 -34.20 33.81 88.58
CA THR A 910 -35.36 34.70 88.59
C THR A 910 -35.43 35.52 89.88
N PRO A 911 -35.59 36.86 89.85
CA PRO A 911 -35.75 37.68 91.06
C PRO A 911 -36.97 37.28 91.91
N CYS A 912 -36.77 37.22 93.23
CA CYS A 912 -37.80 36.92 94.22
C CYS A 912 -38.21 38.15 95.03
N ALA A 913 -39.46 38.13 95.52
CA ALA A 913 -40.03 39.16 96.38
C ALA A 913 -39.80 38.94 97.88
#